data_AF-A0A9X3WF15-F1
#
_entry.id   AF-A0A9X3WF15-F1
#
_cell.length_a   1.000
_cell.length_b   1.000
_cell.length_c   1.000
_cell.angle_alpha   90.00
_cell.angle_beta   90.00
_cell.angle_gamma   90.00
#
_symmetry.space_group_name_H-M   'P 1'
#
loop_
_entity.id
_entity.type
_entity.pdbx_description
1 polymer ?
#
loop_
_entity_poly.entity_id
_entity_poly.type
_entity_poly.pdbx_seq_one_letter_code
_entity_poly.pdbx_strand_id
1 'polypeptide(L)'
;MKLQFKFEEVARLPLPGDNVAIATRKLRAGTMITYQGQELTIDYTVMEGHRFAVKAIPPGDALLSFELPFGIAKHPIEPGNYVINQGALEALQVRSLAFPLPEEPNFTDQMESFILNEATFKPAPPLPTHANPPTFMGYRRELRGVGTRNTIVLLGITSRTGSYVKQLANQFRQEISNYPQIDGVVPIAHTEGSTEHPNNLSLLLRTLAGFIVNPNVGAILLVGDKQEPVTNQMVIDYARKHHYPIDDVIHHSFFLTGDFQESLKEGEQIVRNWLPIVNDMKRTPESISNLKIALQCGGSDAFSGISANPLLGWLSKEIVRYGGAANLAETDELIGAEPYVLQKVRNIETAQKFLSLVEQFKEQSAWHGANAEGNPSGGNKYRGLYNIFLKSIGAARKKDPDTRLDYVIDYGERMQPSGFHFMDSPGNDLESVAGQVASGCNLIFFTTGNGSITNFPFVPTLKVVTTSKRYQLLSKDMDINAGAYLDGISMDELGKNALALTVETASGKRSVGEKAGHVQVQIWRNWQQTDDSNLATLLHKPKPSGEPVPIDQTTVASFPFSFSKNQDGSVGLILPTSLCSGQVGNLIANRLNEQAIGKSNGLLRFVSLAHTEGCGNSAGDSEETYTRTMLSYVTHPLVKSCLLLEHGCEKTHNDYMKNKMTELGINQHQLGFASIQGDGGIDKVTKKVEAWFDKQLERSKPSKKTAIGLEGLNIGLLIDGPMTNKAAEQLSTLTKLIVKQGGLTVVPENSPLLLEEGYLNHLLSDKTVSPSLSYGEHVNKNGFHIMETPTTHWVETITGLAATGVELMIVLTNDRPLQTHPFVPMLQMTTSETINEKNGNDLDLFLTGDPTTWIAAILNRCKDTLEYRYTPKLFKHGNIDFQLTRGFLGVSL
;
A
#
# COMPACT_ATOMS: atom_id res chain seq x y z
N MET A 1 -14.72 -22.28 40.63
CA MET A 1 -14.56 -21.00 41.37
C MET A 1 -14.85 -19.88 40.39
N LYS A 2 -15.82 -18.99 40.68
CA LYS A 2 -16.02 -17.78 39.88
C LYS A 2 -14.77 -16.89 40.06
N LEU A 3 -14.14 -16.49 38.96
CA LEU A 3 -13.01 -15.56 39.01
C LEU A 3 -13.56 -14.19 39.39
N GLN A 4 -12.96 -13.56 40.41
CA GLN A 4 -13.33 -12.22 40.87
C GLN A 4 -12.16 -11.27 40.61
N PHE A 5 -12.44 -10.12 40.00
CA PHE A 5 -11.45 -9.09 39.69
C PHE A 5 -11.94 -7.72 40.18
N LYS A 6 -10.99 -6.82 40.49
CA LYS A 6 -11.28 -5.39 40.54
C LYS A 6 -11.34 -4.83 39.13
N PHE A 7 -12.17 -3.81 38.89
CA PHE A 7 -12.35 -3.22 37.57
C PHE A 7 -11.02 -2.83 36.89
N GLU A 8 -10.12 -2.17 37.60
CA GLU A 8 -8.86 -1.66 37.05
C GLU A 8 -7.85 -2.78 36.70
N GLU A 9 -8.08 -4.02 37.13
CA GLU A 9 -7.24 -5.16 36.75
C GLU A 9 -7.57 -5.69 35.36
N VAL A 10 -8.80 -5.44 34.89
CA VAL A 10 -9.36 -6.13 33.74
C VAL A 10 -10.10 -5.25 32.74
N ALA A 11 -10.41 -4.00 33.07
CA ALA A 11 -11.17 -3.11 32.20
C ALA A 11 -10.74 -1.63 32.31
N ARG A 12 -11.01 -0.85 31.28
CA ARG A 12 -10.80 0.60 31.24
C ARG A 12 -12.07 1.30 30.79
N LEU A 13 -12.45 2.36 31.48
CA LEU A 13 -13.50 3.27 31.05
C LEU A 13 -12.82 4.47 30.34
N PRO A 14 -13.18 4.82 29.09
CA PRO A 14 -12.51 5.89 28.37
C PRO A 14 -12.65 7.26 29.07
N LEU A 15 -13.85 7.62 29.51
CA LEU A 15 -14.13 8.77 30.37
C LEU A 15 -15.15 8.43 31.48
N PRO A 16 -15.15 9.12 32.63
CA PRO A 16 -16.05 8.83 33.75
C PRO A 16 -17.55 8.85 33.42
N GLY A 17 -17.97 9.65 32.44
CA GLY A 17 -19.36 9.73 31.97
C GLY A 17 -19.83 8.52 31.16
N ASP A 18 -18.91 7.69 30.64
CA ASP A 18 -19.25 6.55 29.80
C ASP A 18 -20.07 5.48 30.54
N ASN A 19 -20.83 4.69 29.76
CA ASN A 19 -21.65 3.58 30.26
C ASN A 19 -21.17 2.19 29.79
N VAL A 20 -20.12 2.13 28.95
CA VAL A 20 -19.49 0.87 28.52
C VAL A 20 -17.97 0.90 28.73
N ALA A 21 -17.41 -0.19 29.24
CA ALA A 21 -15.98 -0.35 29.48
C ALA A 21 -15.32 -1.24 28.44
N ILE A 22 -14.02 -1.03 28.19
CA ILE A 22 -13.18 -1.86 27.32
C ILE A 22 -12.49 -2.92 28.17
N ALA A 23 -12.63 -4.19 27.80
CA ALA A 23 -11.91 -5.29 28.44
C ALA A 23 -10.43 -5.28 28.01
N THR A 24 -9.51 -5.28 28.96
CA THR A 24 -8.04 -5.32 28.73
C THR A 24 -7.50 -6.75 28.58
N ARG A 25 -8.37 -7.75 28.70
CA ARG A 25 -8.05 -9.17 28.53
C ARG A 25 -9.35 -9.93 28.24
N LYS A 26 -9.22 -11.18 27.80
CA LYS A 26 -10.38 -12.08 27.67
C LYS A 26 -11.02 -12.34 29.04
N LEU A 27 -12.32 -12.09 29.15
CA LEU A 27 -13.15 -12.33 30.33
C LEU A 27 -14.11 -13.48 30.03
N ARG A 28 -14.08 -14.54 30.83
CA ARG A 28 -14.98 -15.68 30.64
C ARG A 28 -16.38 -15.33 31.16
N ALA A 29 -17.41 -15.92 30.54
CA ALA A 29 -18.76 -15.90 31.10
C ALA A 29 -18.75 -16.34 32.58
N GLY A 30 -19.51 -15.65 33.42
CA GLY A 30 -19.56 -15.83 34.87
C GLY A 30 -18.44 -15.17 35.68
N THR A 31 -17.51 -14.45 35.04
CA THR A 31 -16.51 -13.61 35.73
C THR A 31 -17.21 -12.50 36.51
N MET A 32 -16.81 -12.28 37.77
CA MET A 32 -17.34 -11.22 38.62
C MET A 32 -16.35 -10.06 38.67
N ILE A 33 -16.83 -8.83 38.46
CA ILE A 33 -16.02 -7.60 38.47
C ILE A 33 -16.62 -6.63 39.48
N THR A 34 -15.81 -6.16 40.43
CA THR A 34 -16.22 -5.11 41.37
C THR A 34 -15.91 -3.74 40.77
N TYR A 35 -16.93 -2.90 40.57
CA TYR A 35 -16.82 -1.54 40.04
C TYR A 35 -17.69 -0.58 40.86
N GLN A 36 -17.10 0.49 41.41
CA GLN A 36 -17.81 1.49 42.24
C GLN A 36 -18.69 0.90 43.36
N GLY A 37 -18.24 -0.23 43.96
CA GLY A 37 -18.99 -0.93 45.02
C GLY A 37 -20.11 -1.84 44.52
N GLN A 38 -20.34 -1.94 43.21
CA GLN A 38 -21.28 -2.89 42.59
C GLN A 38 -20.54 -4.12 42.07
N GLU A 39 -21.19 -5.29 42.14
CA GLU A 39 -20.72 -6.52 41.51
C GLU A 39 -21.39 -6.71 40.16
N LEU A 40 -20.57 -6.76 39.10
CA LEU A 40 -20.99 -7.01 37.73
C LEU A 40 -20.66 -8.45 37.38
N THR A 41 -21.61 -9.20 36.79
CA THR A 41 -21.34 -10.54 36.28
C THR A 41 -21.34 -10.53 34.76
N ILE A 42 -20.25 -10.99 34.17
CA ILE A 42 -20.09 -11.11 32.73
C ILE A 42 -21.00 -12.24 32.20
N ASP A 43 -21.91 -11.93 31.27
CA ASP A 43 -22.92 -12.86 30.73
C ASP A 43 -22.35 -13.81 29.65
N TYR A 44 -21.58 -13.26 28.71
CA TYR A 44 -20.89 -13.97 27.65
C TYR A 44 -19.38 -13.78 27.75
N THR A 45 -18.60 -14.63 27.09
CA THR A 45 -17.15 -14.43 27.06
C THR A 45 -16.80 -13.16 26.26
N VAL A 46 -16.35 -12.11 26.95
CA VAL A 46 -15.91 -10.84 26.34
C VAL A 46 -14.44 -10.95 25.96
N MET A 47 -14.10 -10.64 24.72
CA MET A 47 -12.71 -10.68 24.26
C MET A 47 -11.92 -9.43 24.70
N GLU A 48 -10.59 -9.52 24.65
CA GLU A 48 -9.73 -8.34 24.79
C GLU A 48 -10.08 -7.28 23.72
N GLY A 49 -10.18 -6.02 24.12
CA GLY A 49 -10.62 -4.89 23.29
C GLY A 49 -12.13 -4.75 23.16
N HIS A 50 -12.91 -5.80 23.45
CA HIS A 50 -14.37 -5.75 23.39
C HIS A 50 -14.98 -5.12 24.63
N ARG A 51 -16.28 -4.81 24.56
CA ARG A 51 -16.96 -3.94 25.51
C ARG A 51 -18.04 -4.64 26.31
N PHE A 52 -18.22 -4.20 27.54
CA PHE A 52 -19.35 -4.59 28.39
C PHE A 52 -19.93 -3.38 29.12
N ALA A 53 -21.21 -3.42 29.44
CA ALA A 53 -21.89 -2.33 30.12
C ALA A 53 -21.46 -2.23 31.60
N VAL A 54 -21.28 -1.01 32.10
CA VAL A 54 -21.01 -0.74 33.53
C VAL A 54 -22.19 -0.09 34.23
N LYS A 55 -23.25 0.24 33.49
CA LYS A 55 -24.52 0.81 33.94
C LYS A 55 -25.65 0.16 33.15
N ALA A 56 -26.88 0.18 33.68
CA ALA A 56 -28.04 -0.24 32.92
C ALA A 56 -28.30 0.75 31.76
N ILE A 57 -28.62 0.23 30.57
CA ILE A 57 -28.89 1.02 29.36
C ILE A 57 -30.26 0.56 28.82
N PRO A 58 -31.32 1.36 29.01
CA PRO A 58 -32.65 1.09 28.45
C PRO A 58 -32.67 1.05 26.91
N PRO A 59 -33.63 0.35 26.28
CA PRO A 59 -33.86 0.46 24.84
C PRO A 59 -34.09 1.91 24.41
N GLY A 60 -33.45 2.33 23.32
CA GLY A 60 -33.51 3.71 22.83
C GLY A 60 -32.46 4.65 23.43
N ASP A 61 -31.78 4.27 24.52
CA ASP A 61 -30.72 5.07 25.11
C ASP A 61 -29.37 4.85 24.40
N ALA A 62 -28.54 5.89 24.43
CA ALA A 62 -27.24 5.90 23.79
C ALA A 62 -26.20 5.07 24.57
N LEU A 63 -25.38 4.33 23.83
CA LEU A 63 -24.13 3.77 24.33
C LEU A 63 -23.02 4.80 24.11
N LEU A 64 -22.27 5.10 25.17
CA LEU A 64 -21.33 6.21 25.24
C LEU A 64 -19.89 5.70 25.35
N SER A 65 -19.01 6.28 24.52
CA SER A 65 -17.56 6.15 24.64
C SER A 65 -16.95 7.52 24.42
N PHE A 66 -16.06 7.96 25.31
CA PHE A 66 -15.56 9.34 25.34
C PHE A 66 -16.68 10.38 25.47
N GLU A 67 -17.75 10.04 26.20
CA GLU A 67 -18.97 10.84 26.42
C GLU A 67 -19.73 11.18 25.12
N LEU A 68 -19.41 10.47 24.03
CA LEU A 68 -20.07 10.60 22.75
C LEU A 68 -20.83 9.32 22.41
N PRO A 69 -22.03 9.42 21.81
CA PRO A 69 -22.80 8.28 21.39
C PRO A 69 -22.09 7.54 20.25
N PHE A 70 -22.02 6.22 20.33
CA PHE A 70 -21.57 5.37 19.22
C PHE A 70 -22.63 4.37 18.76
N GLY A 71 -23.79 4.34 19.40
CA GLY A 71 -24.90 3.46 19.04
C GLY A 71 -26.06 3.59 20.01
N ILE A 72 -27.17 2.93 19.69
CA ILE A 72 -28.39 2.94 20.51
C ILE A 72 -28.79 1.52 20.89
N ALA A 73 -29.17 1.32 22.15
CA ALA A 73 -29.60 0.03 22.67
C ALA A 73 -30.90 -0.43 22.00
N LYS A 74 -30.92 -1.65 21.47
CA LYS A 74 -32.12 -2.29 20.89
C LYS A 74 -32.97 -2.98 21.96
N HIS A 75 -32.30 -3.50 22.99
CA HIS A 75 -32.87 -4.23 24.11
C HIS A 75 -32.28 -3.68 25.41
N PRO A 76 -32.87 -3.96 26.58
CA PRO A 76 -32.26 -3.60 27.84
C PRO A 76 -30.86 -4.23 27.95
N ILE A 77 -29.85 -3.43 28.27
CA ILE A 77 -28.46 -3.88 28.50
C ILE A 77 -28.14 -3.67 29.98
N GLU A 78 -27.98 -4.77 30.71
CA GLU A 78 -27.68 -4.74 32.14
C GLU A 78 -26.16 -4.62 32.40
N PRO A 79 -25.74 -4.08 33.56
CA PRO A 79 -24.34 -4.05 33.95
C PRO A 79 -23.69 -5.46 33.89
N GLY A 80 -22.56 -5.57 33.19
CA GLY A 80 -21.86 -6.82 32.92
C GLY A 80 -22.22 -7.48 31.57
N ASN A 81 -23.26 -7.02 30.87
CA ASN A 81 -23.61 -7.55 29.56
C ASN A 81 -22.58 -7.20 28.49
N TYR A 82 -22.25 -8.16 27.65
CA TYR A 82 -21.43 -7.96 26.45
C TYR A 82 -22.17 -7.08 25.45
N VAL A 83 -21.61 -5.91 25.13
CA VAL A 83 -22.12 -4.98 24.12
C VAL A 83 -21.60 -5.35 22.73
N ILE A 84 -22.50 -5.60 21.79
CA ILE A 84 -22.16 -6.02 20.41
C ILE A 84 -23.22 -5.60 19.37
N ASN A 85 -22.77 -5.11 18.21
CA ASN A 85 -23.61 -4.82 17.03
C ASN A 85 -23.54 -5.96 16.01
N GLN A 86 -24.35 -5.85 14.95
CA GLN A 86 -24.43 -6.84 13.87
C GLN A 86 -23.06 -7.08 13.21
N GLY A 87 -22.36 -6.01 12.82
CA GLY A 87 -21.09 -6.13 12.10
C GLY A 87 -19.98 -6.79 12.92
N ALA A 88 -19.90 -6.49 14.22
CA ALA A 88 -18.95 -7.15 15.11
C ALA A 88 -19.31 -8.63 15.32
N LEU A 89 -20.59 -8.95 15.44
CA LEU A 89 -21.04 -10.34 15.59
C LEU A 89 -20.71 -11.18 14.35
N GLU A 90 -20.98 -10.68 13.14
CA GLU A 90 -20.61 -11.33 11.87
C GLU A 90 -19.10 -11.58 11.76
N ALA A 91 -18.28 -10.58 12.11
CA ALA A 91 -16.83 -10.68 12.10
C ALA A 91 -16.29 -11.75 13.08
N LEU A 92 -17.03 -12.06 14.15
CA LEU A 92 -16.70 -13.12 15.09
C LEU A 92 -17.22 -14.50 14.64
N GLN A 93 -18.40 -14.57 14.03
CA GLN A 93 -19.02 -15.82 13.59
C GLN A 93 -18.23 -16.56 12.50
N VAL A 94 -17.51 -15.83 11.64
CA VAL A 94 -16.63 -16.43 10.63
C VAL A 94 -15.32 -17.00 11.21
N ARG A 95 -15.12 -16.96 12.53
CA ARG A 95 -13.92 -17.46 13.22
C ARG A 95 -14.23 -18.71 14.03
N SER A 96 -13.26 -19.62 14.11
CA SER A 96 -13.35 -20.78 14.99
C SER A 96 -13.09 -20.38 16.46
N LEU A 97 -14.14 -19.94 17.16
CA LEU A 97 -14.09 -19.57 18.57
C LEU A 97 -14.54 -20.73 19.47
N ALA A 98 -13.82 -20.95 20.57
CA ALA A 98 -14.10 -22.04 21.52
C ALA A 98 -15.10 -21.67 22.62
N PHE A 99 -16.00 -20.71 22.36
CA PHE A 99 -16.98 -20.21 23.32
C PHE A 99 -18.21 -19.67 22.57
N PRO A 100 -19.41 -19.69 23.19
CA PRO A 100 -20.61 -19.17 22.56
C PRO A 100 -20.55 -17.65 22.44
N LEU A 101 -21.11 -17.15 21.33
CA LEU A 101 -21.37 -15.74 21.08
C LEU A 101 -22.83 -15.40 21.42
N PRO A 102 -23.17 -14.12 21.64
CA PRO A 102 -24.56 -13.69 21.70
C PRO A 102 -25.34 -14.11 20.45
N GLU A 103 -26.60 -14.52 20.61
CA GLU A 103 -27.46 -14.95 19.48
C GLU A 103 -27.86 -13.77 18.58
N GLU A 104 -28.11 -12.60 19.17
CA GLU A 104 -28.52 -11.38 18.48
C GLU A 104 -27.71 -10.17 18.96
N PRO A 105 -27.53 -9.13 18.11
CA PRO A 105 -26.91 -7.87 18.53
C PRO A 105 -27.84 -7.08 19.46
N ASN A 106 -27.25 -6.44 20.49
CA ASN A 106 -28.02 -5.68 21.49
C ASN A 106 -28.01 -4.16 21.27
N PHE A 107 -27.25 -3.66 20.30
CA PHE A 107 -27.32 -2.26 19.87
C PHE A 107 -27.23 -2.11 18.34
N THR A 108 -27.68 -0.97 17.84
CA THR A 108 -27.54 -0.57 16.43
C THR A 108 -26.63 0.65 16.30
N ASP A 109 -25.91 0.71 15.18
CA ASP A 109 -25.17 1.92 14.81
C ASP A 109 -26.19 3.00 14.44
N GLN A 110 -26.01 4.22 14.96
CA GLN A 110 -26.84 5.37 14.61
C GLN A 110 -25.96 6.62 14.50
N MET A 111 -26.00 7.25 13.33
CA MET A 111 -25.31 8.51 13.06
C MET A 111 -26.26 9.67 13.29
N GLU A 112 -25.90 10.59 14.17
CA GLU A 112 -26.49 11.93 14.17
C GLU A 112 -25.60 12.83 13.33
N SER A 113 -26.17 13.49 12.31
CA SER A 113 -25.44 14.47 11.52
C SER A 113 -25.01 15.63 12.41
N PHE A 114 -23.71 15.95 12.41
CA PHE A 114 -23.22 17.12 13.09
C PHE A 114 -23.68 18.40 12.37
N ILE A 115 -24.31 19.32 13.09
CA ILE A 115 -24.75 20.61 12.57
C ILE A 115 -23.96 21.71 13.28
N LEU A 116 -23.15 22.46 12.53
CA LEU A 116 -22.45 23.62 13.06
C LEU A 116 -23.45 24.75 13.37
N ASN A 117 -23.62 25.07 14.64
CA ASN A 117 -24.41 26.24 15.05
C ASN A 117 -23.57 27.52 14.97
N GLU A 118 -23.54 28.13 13.79
CA GLU A 118 -22.79 29.36 13.51
C GLU A 118 -23.14 30.52 14.44
N ALA A 119 -24.42 30.64 14.84
CA ALA A 119 -24.89 31.72 15.72
C ALA A 119 -24.28 31.65 17.14
N THR A 120 -23.85 30.45 17.55
CA THR A 120 -23.24 30.21 18.87
C THR A 120 -21.74 29.93 18.79
N PHE A 121 -21.16 29.94 17.59
CA PHE A 121 -19.75 29.63 17.37
C PHE A 121 -18.85 30.67 18.06
N LYS A 122 -17.85 30.19 18.80
CA LYS A 122 -16.87 31.02 19.47
C LYS A 122 -15.45 30.61 19.06
N PRO A 123 -14.70 31.49 18.38
CA PRO A 123 -13.27 31.29 18.12
C PRO A 123 -12.51 30.90 19.39
N ALA A 124 -11.77 29.80 19.34
CA ALA A 124 -10.90 29.38 20.43
C ALA A 124 -9.57 30.17 20.38
N PRO A 125 -9.03 30.64 21.52
CA PRO A 125 -7.72 31.29 21.55
C PRO A 125 -6.58 30.30 21.25
N PRO A 126 -5.43 30.76 20.76
CA PRO A 126 -4.26 29.90 20.57
C PRO A 126 -3.76 29.35 21.91
N LEU A 127 -3.06 28.22 21.86
CA LEU A 127 -2.39 27.67 23.04
C LEU A 127 -1.31 28.65 23.56
N PRO A 128 -1.14 28.76 24.89
CA PRO A 128 -0.07 29.57 25.47
C PRO A 128 1.29 28.95 25.17
N THR A 129 2.20 29.78 24.64
CA THR A 129 3.53 29.34 24.23
C THR A 129 4.48 29.21 25.41
N HIS A 130 5.44 28.29 25.29
CA HIS A 130 6.56 28.18 26.22
C HIS A 130 7.61 29.25 25.90
N ALA A 131 8.16 29.90 26.93
CA ALA A 131 9.16 30.96 26.75
C ALA A 131 10.52 30.44 26.27
N ASN A 132 10.90 29.23 26.68
CA ASN A 132 12.21 28.63 26.38
C ASN A 132 12.02 27.27 25.69
N PRO A 133 11.93 27.24 24.36
CA PRO A 133 11.81 25.99 23.63
C PRO A 133 13.11 25.17 23.71
N PRO A 134 13.04 23.84 23.90
CA PRO A 134 14.21 22.98 23.79
C PRO A 134 14.77 23.00 22.36
N THR A 135 16.03 22.57 22.23
CA THR A 135 16.72 22.49 20.94
C THR A 135 16.98 21.06 20.50
N PHE A 136 17.06 20.82 19.20
CA PHE A 136 17.55 19.59 18.58
C PHE A 136 18.66 19.90 17.57
N MET A 137 19.47 18.91 17.20
CA MET A 137 20.53 19.09 16.21
C MET A 137 19.97 18.91 14.78
N GLY A 138 19.57 19.98 14.11
CA GLY A 138 18.92 19.95 12.79
C GLY A 138 19.79 20.52 11.66
N TYR A 139 19.37 20.35 10.41
CA TYR A 139 20.00 20.96 9.23
C TYR A 139 19.22 22.21 8.81
N ARG A 140 19.79 23.41 9.01
CA ARG A 140 19.16 24.65 8.56
C ARG A 140 19.09 24.70 7.02
N ARG A 141 17.92 25.04 6.45
CA ARG A 141 17.65 25.07 5.00
C ARG A 141 17.01 26.38 4.52
N GLU A 142 17.37 27.51 5.13
CA GLU A 142 16.80 28.82 4.78
C GLU A 142 15.25 28.80 4.75
N LEU A 143 14.61 29.15 3.61
CA LEU A 143 13.15 29.26 3.47
C LEU A 143 12.42 27.90 3.53
N ARG A 144 13.16 26.78 3.46
CA ARG A 144 12.61 25.43 3.59
C ARG A 144 12.41 25.00 5.04
N GLY A 145 13.01 25.71 6.00
CA GLY A 145 12.96 25.38 7.43
C GLY A 145 14.16 24.56 7.89
N VAL A 146 13.92 23.57 8.76
CA VAL A 146 14.99 22.77 9.37
C VAL A 146 14.74 21.29 9.15
N GLY A 147 15.75 20.58 8.63
CA GLY A 147 15.71 19.15 8.39
C GLY A 147 16.12 18.36 9.63
N THR A 148 15.46 17.25 9.89
CA THR A 148 15.89 16.22 10.86
C THR A 148 16.84 15.21 10.20
N ARG A 149 16.86 15.16 8.86
CA ARG A 149 17.74 14.33 8.03
C ARG A 149 18.38 15.15 6.90
N ASN A 150 19.41 14.60 6.29
CA ASN A 150 20.11 15.12 5.13
C ASN A 150 20.22 14.01 4.10
N THR A 151 19.22 13.92 3.25
CA THR A 151 19.04 12.81 2.31
C THR A 151 19.16 13.29 0.87
N ILE A 152 19.80 12.49 0.02
CA ILE A 152 19.72 12.66 -1.44
C ILE A 152 18.53 11.85 -1.94
N VAL A 153 17.58 12.51 -2.60
CA VAL A 153 16.35 11.88 -3.06
C VAL A 153 16.41 11.63 -4.57
N LEU A 154 16.04 10.43 -5.00
CA LEU A 154 15.89 10.06 -6.40
C LEU A 154 14.39 9.94 -6.69
N LEU A 155 13.82 10.99 -7.29
CA LEU A 155 12.38 11.13 -7.48
C LEU A 155 11.99 10.69 -8.89
N GLY A 156 11.22 9.61 -9.00
CA GLY A 156 10.52 9.31 -10.24
C GLY A 156 9.35 10.28 -10.39
N ILE A 157 9.21 10.92 -11.55
CA ILE A 157 8.11 11.87 -11.82
C ILE A 157 6.80 11.14 -12.11
N THR A 158 6.90 9.94 -12.69
CA THR A 158 5.76 9.04 -12.92
C THR A 158 6.11 7.61 -12.52
N SER A 159 5.10 6.75 -12.43
CA SER A 159 5.30 5.32 -12.12
C SER A 159 6.26 4.60 -13.07
N ARG A 160 6.39 5.06 -14.32
CA ARG A 160 7.30 4.46 -15.32
C ARG A 160 8.78 4.60 -14.97
N THR A 161 9.11 5.58 -14.14
CA THR A 161 10.48 5.87 -13.71
C THR A 161 10.81 5.25 -12.35
N GLY A 162 9.85 4.58 -11.71
CA GLY A 162 9.98 4.01 -10.37
C GLY A 162 11.06 2.92 -10.26
N SER A 163 11.10 2.00 -11.22
CA SER A 163 12.15 0.95 -11.29
C SER A 163 13.54 1.54 -11.48
N TYR A 164 13.69 2.57 -12.31
CA TYR A 164 14.96 3.26 -12.53
C TYR A 164 15.50 3.87 -11.24
N VAL A 165 14.70 4.65 -10.51
CA VAL A 165 15.17 5.29 -9.27
C VAL A 165 15.48 4.26 -8.17
N LYS A 166 14.72 3.15 -8.10
CA LYS A 166 15.02 2.01 -7.21
C LYS A 166 16.40 1.41 -7.54
N GLN A 167 16.69 1.18 -8.82
CA GLN A 167 17.96 0.61 -9.27
C GLN A 167 19.13 1.58 -9.06
N LEU A 168 18.95 2.87 -9.33
CA LEU A 168 19.95 3.89 -9.09
C LEU A 168 20.28 4.01 -7.59
N ALA A 169 19.26 4.04 -6.71
CA ALA A 169 19.49 4.04 -5.26
C ALA A 169 20.30 2.82 -4.80
N ASN A 170 20.04 1.65 -5.39
CA ASN A 170 20.73 0.42 -5.05
C ASN A 170 22.25 0.49 -5.30
N GLN A 171 22.70 1.25 -6.31
CA GLN A 171 24.13 1.45 -6.62
C GLN A 171 24.90 2.15 -5.49
N PHE A 172 24.23 2.99 -4.71
CA PHE A 172 24.85 3.77 -3.63
C PHE A 172 24.82 3.09 -2.26
N ARG A 173 24.19 1.92 -2.11
CA ARG A 173 23.99 1.25 -0.81
C ARG A 173 25.28 1.05 -0.01
N GLN A 174 26.39 0.73 -0.67
CA GLN A 174 27.68 0.52 -0.02
C GLN A 174 28.49 1.83 0.09
N GLU A 175 28.48 2.64 -0.98
CA GLU A 175 29.28 3.86 -1.10
C GLU A 175 28.88 4.93 -0.06
N ILE A 176 27.60 4.97 0.33
CA ILE A 176 27.08 5.98 1.26
C ILE A 176 27.73 5.95 2.65
N SER A 177 28.27 4.80 3.05
CA SER A 177 28.99 4.65 4.33
C SER A 177 30.24 5.53 4.45
N ASN A 178 30.77 6.01 3.32
CA ASN A 178 31.90 6.95 3.27
C ASN A 178 31.50 8.41 3.53
N TYR A 179 30.20 8.72 3.61
CA TYR A 179 29.65 10.07 3.75
C TYR A 179 28.77 10.18 5.01
N PRO A 180 29.37 10.33 6.20
CA PRO A 180 28.68 10.18 7.48
C PRO A 180 27.62 11.26 7.78
N GLN A 181 27.59 12.37 7.05
CA GLN A 181 26.56 13.40 7.20
C GLN A 181 25.38 13.21 6.24
N ILE A 182 25.42 12.20 5.37
CA ILE A 182 24.30 11.85 4.49
C ILE A 182 23.54 10.69 5.10
N ASP A 183 22.27 10.91 5.42
CA ASP A 183 21.41 9.90 6.05
C ASP A 183 21.00 8.79 5.05
N GLY A 184 21.05 9.08 3.74
CA GLY A 184 20.87 8.08 2.68
C GLY A 184 20.79 8.66 1.26
N VAL A 185 20.87 7.78 0.27
CA VAL A 185 20.42 8.02 -1.11
C VAL A 185 19.19 7.15 -1.33
N VAL A 186 18.00 7.76 -1.42
CA VAL A 186 16.73 7.02 -1.33
C VAL A 186 15.84 7.24 -2.55
N PRO A 187 15.16 6.18 -3.03
CA PRO A 187 14.22 6.32 -4.13
C PRO A 187 12.83 6.75 -3.63
N ILE A 188 12.18 7.60 -4.42
CA ILE A 188 10.74 7.87 -4.33
C ILE A 188 10.12 7.32 -5.61
N ALA A 189 9.64 6.09 -5.51
CA ALA A 189 8.87 5.41 -6.55
C ALA A 189 7.41 5.33 -6.10
N HIS A 190 6.50 5.88 -6.89
CA HIS A 190 5.06 5.92 -6.66
C HIS A 190 4.31 5.42 -7.91
N THR A 191 2.98 5.33 -7.87
CA THR A 191 2.17 4.67 -8.91
C THR A 191 1.41 5.65 -9.82
N GLU A 192 1.70 6.95 -9.72
CA GLU A 192 0.89 8.02 -10.32
C GLU A 192 1.60 8.68 -11.51
N GLY A 193 0.85 9.48 -12.27
CA GLY A 193 1.40 10.37 -13.30
C GLY A 193 1.56 9.78 -14.69
N SER A 194 1.14 8.52 -14.91
CA SER A 194 1.28 7.83 -16.20
C SER A 194 -0.04 7.75 -17.00
N THR A 195 -1.13 8.28 -16.46
CA THR A 195 -2.41 8.44 -17.16
C THR A 195 -2.40 9.75 -17.96
N GLU A 196 -2.84 9.73 -19.22
CA GLU A 196 -2.78 10.88 -20.14
C GLU A 196 -3.48 12.14 -19.57
N HIS A 197 -4.67 11.96 -18.98
CA HIS A 197 -5.44 13.02 -18.33
C HIS A 197 -5.82 12.59 -16.90
N PRO A 198 -4.91 12.71 -15.92
CA PRO A 198 -5.18 12.26 -14.56
C PRO A 198 -6.08 13.25 -13.82
N ASN A 199 -7.13 12.75 -13.17
CA ASN A 199 -8.03 13.55 -12.34
C ASN A 199 -7.29 14.16 -11.14
N ASN A 200 -6.23 13.49 -10.66
CA ASN A 200 -5.40 13.95 -9.55
C ASN A 200 -4.19 14.81 -9.96
N LEU A 201 -4.12 15.36 -11.19
CA LEU A 201 -2.92 16.09 -11.67
C LEU A 201 -2.45 17.19 -10.71
N SER A 202 -3.35 18.07 -10.26
CA SER A 202 -3.00 19.18 -9.36
C SER A 202 -2.43 18.68 -8.03
N LEU A 203 -3.04 17.63 -7.48
CA LEU A 203 -2.60 16.95 -6.26
C LEU A 203 -1.21 16.35 -6.45
N LEU A 204 -0.98 15.65 -7.55
CA LEU A 204 0.31 15.03 -7.87
C LEU A 204 1.42 16.09 -7.98
N LEU A 205 1.21 17.14 -8.77
CA LEU A 205 2.20 18.21 -8.94
C LEU A 205 2.54 18.90 -7.62
N ARG A 206 1.52 19.15 -6.79
CA ARG A 206 1.69 19.71 -5.43
C ARG A 206 2.52 18.80 -4.54
N THR A 207 2.23 17.50 -4.57
CA THR A 207 2.92 16.49 -3.75
C THR A 207 4.40 16.39 -4.14
N LEU A 208 4.69 16.31 -5.44
CA LEU A 208 6.06 16.26 -5.97
C LEU A 208 6.84 17.55 -5.65
N ALA A 209 6.22 18.73 -5.79
CA ALA A 209 6.81 20.00 -5.40
C ALA A 209 7.11 20.07 -3.89
N GLY A 210 6.20 19.55 -3.05
CA GLY A 210 6.39 19.43 -1.61
C GLY A 210 7.55 18.52 -1.22
N PHE A 211 7.69 17.37 -1.89
CA PHE A 211 8.84 16.48 -1.69
C PHE A 211 10.17 17.17 -2.02
N ILE A 212 10.24 17.90 -3.14
CA ILE A 212 11.45 18.62 -3.57
C ILE A 212 11.94 19.58 -2.49
N VAL A 213 11.04 20.37 -1.90
CA VAL A 213 11.42 21.41 -0.92
C VAL A 213 11.36 20.97 0.53
N ASN A 214 11.06 19.70 0.81
CA ASN A 214 11.06 19.21 2.19
C ASN A 214 12.46 19.42 2.81
N PRO A 215 12.57 19.92 4.06
CA PRO A 215 13.85 20.30 4.62
C PRO A 215 14.79 19.11 4.92
N ASN A 216 14.28 17.87 4.91
CA ASN A 216 15.10 16.66 5.00
C ASN A 216 15.86 16.34 3.70
N VAL A 217 15.53 17.02 2.59
CA VAL A 217 16.18 16.85 1.29
C VAL A 217 17.40 17.75 1.20
N GLY A 218 18.58 17.15 1.11
CA GLY A 218 19.85 17.83 0.85
C GLY A 218 20.06 18.11 -0.64
N ALA A 219 19.75 17.12 -1.48
CA ALA A 219 19.71 17.24 -2.94
C ALA A 219 18.65 16.31 -3.54
N ILE A 220 18.18 16.60 -4.75
CA ILE A 220 17.16 15.78 -5.43
C ILE A 220 17.36 15.66 -6.94
N LEU A 221 17.32 14.43 -7.45
CA LEU A 221 17.29 14.14 -8.88
C LEU A 221 15.85 13.87 -9.31
N LEU A 222 15.32 14.71 -10.21
CA LEU A 222 14.01 14.54 -10.82
C LEU A 222 14.19 13.69 -12.08
N VAL A 223 13.65 12.48 -12.10
CA VAL A 223 13.75 11.55 -13.22
C VAL A 223 12.42 11.47 -13.94
N GLY A 224 12.39 11.95 -15.18
CA GLY A 224 11.22 11.85 -16.05
C GLY A 224 11.51 11.05 -17.31
N ASP A 225 10.46 10.85 -18.09
CA ASP A 225 10.51 10.33 -19.45
C ASP A 225 9.70 11.28 -20.33
N LYS A 226 10.21 11.59 -21.52
CA LYS A 226 9.62 12.57 -22.43
C LYS A 226 8.28 12.09 -23.03
N GLN A 227 8.01 10.79 -22.99
CA GLN A 227 6.76 10.20 -23.48
C GLN A 227 5.67 10.15 -22.40
N GLU A 228 6.00 10.53 -21.16
CA GLU A 228 5.04 10.54 -20.06
C GLU A 228 4.24 11.85 -19.99
N PRO A 229 2.96 11.78 -19.57
CA PRO A 229 2.08 12.95 -19.56
C PRO A 229 2.47 13.98 -18.49
N VAL A 230 3.07 13.53 -17.38
CA VAL A 230 3.62 14.42 -16.35
C VAL A 230 5.13 14.53 -16.51
N THR A 231 5.62 15.76 -16.64
CA THR A 231 7.04 16.03 -16.92
C THR A 231 7.73 16.78 -15.78
N ASN A 232 9.06 16.72 -15.73
CA ASN A 232 9.88 17.48 -14.77
C ASN A 232 9.55 18.98 -14.82
N GLN A 233 9.36 19.51 -16.04
CA GLN A 233 9.08 20.93 -16.26
C GLN A 233 7.75 21.34 -15.62
N MET A 234 6.70 20.52 -15.74
CA MET A 234 5.42 20.78 -15.09
C MET A 234 5.55 20.88 -13.57
N VAL A 235 6.35 20.02 -12.94
CA VAL A 235 6.60 20.05 -11.49
C VAL A 235 7.37 21.30 -11.09
N ILE A 236 8.42 21.66 -11.84
CA ILE A 236 9.23 22.87 -11.59
C ILE A 236 8.38 24.14 -11.77
N ASP A 237 7.57 24.21 -12.83
CA ASP A 237 6.69 25.34 -13.10
C ASP A 237 5.61 25.47 -12.03
N TYR A 238 5.04 24.34 -11.59
CA TYR A 238 4.12 24.32 -10.45
C TYR A 238 4.80 24.86 -9.19
N ALA A 239 5.99 24.35 -8.85
CA ALA A 239 6.75 24.79 -7.70
C ALA A 239 7.00 26.32 -7.72
N ARG A 240 7.47 26.86 -8.85
CA ARG A 240 7.72 28.30 -9.02
C ARG A 240 6.45 29.13 -8.95
N LYS A 241 5.40 28.74 -9.68
CA LYS A 241 4.09 29.42 -9.70
C LYS A 241 3.47 29.50 -8.30
N HIS A 242 3.66 28.46 -7.50
CA HIS A 242 3.13 28.36 -6.15
C HIS A 242 4.15 28.73 -5.05
N HIS A 243 5.25 29.41 -5.41
CA HIS A 243 6.25 29.95 -4.47
C HIS A 243 6.88 28.91 -3.55
N TYR A 244 7.09 27.69 -4.05
CA TYR A 244 7.94 26.71 -3.40
C TYR A 244 9.40 27.18 -3.59
N PRO A 245 10.23 27.19 -2.52
CA PRO A 245 11.63 27.63 -2.58
C PRO A 245 12.52 26.57 -3.23
N ILE A 246 12.28 26.26 -4.51
CA ILE A 246 13.00 25.21 -5.25
C ILE A 246 14.47 25.58 -5.50
N ASP A 247 14.77 26.88 -5.61
CA ASP A 247 16.13 27.37 -5.83
C ASP A 247 17.02 27.20 -4.58
N ASP A 248 16.43 26.95 -3.40
CA ASP A 248 17.14 26.62 -2.15
C ASP A 248 17.49 25.12 -2.04
N VAL A 249 17.22 24.34 -3.09
CA VAL A 249 17.49 22.90 -3.17
C VAL A 249 18.51 22.64 -4.27
N ILE A 250 19.56 21.87 -3.97
CA ILE A 250 20.41 21.30 -5.01
C ILE A 250 19.55 20.30 -5.80
N HIS A 251 19.22 20.62 -7.04
CA HIS A 251 18.36 19.76 -7.86
C HIS A 251 18.84 19.67 -9.30
N HIS A 252 18.48 18.58 -9.97
CA HIS A 252 18.72 18.39 -11.40
C HIS A 252 17.57 17.64 -12.05
N SER A 253 17.20 18.06 -13.26
CA SER A 253 16.22 17.37 -14.09
C SER A 253 16.91 16.44 -15.07
N PHE A 254 16.57 15.17 -14.97
CA PHE A 254 17.09 14.10 -15.80
C PHE A 254 15.95 13.43 -16.56
N PHE A 255 16.16 13.18 -17.85
CA PHE A 255 15.23 12.42 -18.68
C PHE A 255 15.89 11.10 -19.07
N LEU A 256 15.15 10.00 -18.95
CA LEU A 256 15.60 8.72 -19.46
C LEU A 256 15.78 8.83 -20.98
N THR A 257 17.01 8.63 -21.45
CA THR A 257 17.34 8.62 -22.88
C THR A 257 18.30 7.49 -23.18
N GLY A 258 18.11 6.84 -24.32
CA GLY A 258 18.96 5.72 -24.73
C GLY A 258 18.76 4.49 -23.85
N ASP A 259 19.82 3.69 -23.73
CA ASP A 259 19.82 2.43 -22.99
C ASP A 259 19.74 2.63 -21.47
N PHE A 260 19.05 1.72 -20.78
CA PHE A 260 18.80 1.76 -19.34
C PHE A 260 20.10 1.81 -18.52
N GLN A 261 21.12 1.03 -18.90
CA GLN A 261 22.42 1.01 -18.21
C GLN A 261 23.23 2.30 -18.43
N GLU A 262 23.11 2.94 -19.58
CA GLU A 262 23.79 4.22 -19.85
C GLU A 262 23.13 5.33 -19.05
N SER A 263 21.79 5.38 -19.06
CA SER A 263 21.02 6.28 -18.21
C SER A 263 21.42 6.14 -16.74
N LEU A 264 21.57 4.91 -16.21
CA LEU A 264 22.00 4.68 -14.84
C LEU A 264 23.38 5.27 -14.55
N LYS A 265 24.36 5.10 -15.45
CA LYS A 265 25.71 5.67 -15.29
C LYS A 265 25.68 7.20 -15.26
N GLU A 266 24.85 7.83 -16.09
CA GLU A 266 24.69 9.29 -16.09
C GLU A 266 24.08 9.78 -14.78
N GLY A 267 22.99 9.15 -14.32
CA GLY A 267 22.37 9.44 -13.02
C GLY A 267 23.35 9.25 -11.86
N GLU A 268 24.17 8.20 -11.91
CA GLU A 268 25.19 7.90 -10.90
C GLU A 268 26.24 9.02 -10.84
N GLN A 269 26.71 9.50 -12.00
CA GLN A 269 27.69 10.59 -12.08
C GLN A 269 27.14 11.90 -11.49
N ILE A 270 25.86 12.22 -11.75
CA ILE A 270 25.20 13.41 -11.19
C ILE A 270 25.18 13.31 -9.65
N VAL A 271 24.73 12.18 -9.11
CA VAL A 271 24.63 11.98 -7.66
C VAL A 271 26.00 11.98 -7.00
N ARG A 272 27.02 11.34 -7.60
CA ARG A 272 28.39 11.34 -7.07
C ARG A 272 28.98 12.73 -6.93
N ASN A 273 28.67 13.64 -7.84
CA ASN A 273 29.12 15.04 -7.76
C ASN A 273 28.48 15.79 -6.57
N TRP A 274 27.33 15.34 -6.07
CA TRP A 274 26.69 15.93 -4.90
C TRP A 274 27.16 15.36 -3.58
N LEU A 275 27.69 14.12 -3.55
CA LEU A 275 28.06 13.46 -2.29
C LEU A 275 28.99 14.31 -1.41
N PRO A 276 30.08 14.94 -1.92
CA PRO A 276 30.93 15.79 -1.08
C PRO A 276 30.20 17.04 -0.57
N ILE A 277 29.35 17.66 -1.41
CA ILE A 277 28.63 18.91 -1.12
C ILE A 277 27.59 18.66 -0.02
N VAL A 278 26.77 17.62 -0.19
CA VAL A 278 25.72 17.27 0.77
C VAL A 278 26.33 16.78 2.08
N ASN A 279 27.46 16.07 2.03
CA ASN A 279 28.18 15.63 3.23
C ASN A 279 28.86 16.78 4.03
N ASP A 280 29.07 17.94 3.41
CA ASP A 280 29.63 19.09 4.13
C ASP A 280 28.57 19.84 4.96
N MET A 281 27.29 19.66 4.64
CA MET A 281 26.18 20.24 5.41
C MET A 281 26.18 19.69 6.84
N LYS A 282 26.30 20.57 7.84
CA LYS A 282 26.38 20.18 9.25
C LYS A 282 25.07 20.44 9.99
N ARG A 283 24.82 19.62 11.00
CA ARG A 283 23.78 19.88 11.98
C ARG A 283 24.15 21.08 12.85
N THR A 284 23.17 21.92 13.16
CA THR A 284 23.25 23.06 14.07
C THR A 284 22.22 22.90 15.19
N PRO A 285 22.40 23.55 16.36
CA PRO A 285 21.35 23.62 17.37
C PRO A 285 20.15 24.44 16.87
N GLU A 286 18.97 23.80 16.83
CA GLU A 286 17.75 24.33 16.24
C GLU A 286 16.61 24.26 17.26
N SER A 287 15.80 25.32 17.36
CA SER A 287 14.62 25.32 18.22
C SER A 287 13.63 24.24 17.77
N ILE A 288 13.02 23.52 18.72
CA ILE A 288 11.95 22.55 18.46
C ILE A 288 10.74 23.18 17.74
N SER A 289 10.61 24.50 17.76
CA SER A 289 9.61 25.24 16.96
C SER A 289 9.71 24.97 15.45
N ASN A 290 10.81 24.41 14.97
CA ASN A 290 10.96 24.01 13.56
C ASN A 290 10.48 22.57 13.28
N LEU A 291 10.00 21.84 14.28
CA LEU A 291 9.40 20.53 14.06
C LEU A 291 7.98 20.68 13.51
N LYS A 292 7.73 19.96 12.42
CA LYS A 292 6.43 19.76 11.79
C LYS A 292 6.16 18.27 11.82
N ILE A 293 5.28 17.83 12.71
CA ILE A 293 5.04 16.40 12.93
C ILE A 293 3.80 15.91 12.19
N ALA A 294 3.93 14.77 11.53
CA ALA A 294 2.83 14.02 10.95
C ALA A 294 2.22 13.10 12.02
N LEU A 295 0.89 13.09 12.14
CA LEU A 295 0.14 12.23 13.04
C LEU A 295 -0.65 11.23 12.19
N GLN A 296 -0.21 9.97 12.17
CA GLN A 296 -0.79 8.94 11.33
C GLN A 296 -1.27 7.74 12.14
N CYS A 297 -2.40 7.15 11.75
CA CYS A 297 -2.85 5.85 12.21
C CYS A 297 -2.42 4.73 11.24
N GLY A 298 -2.35 3.50 11.72
CA GLY A 298 -2.32 2.33 10.83
C GLY A 298 -3.31 1.28 11.30
N GLY A 299 -2.82 0.07 11.61
CA GLY A 299 -3.66 -1.01 12.14
C GLY A 299 -4.26 -0.69 13.53
N SER A 300 -5.35 0.08 13.56
CA SER A 300 -6.06 0.51 14.78
C SER A 300 -6.71 -0.65 15.53
N ASP A 301 -6.77 -0.51 16.86
CA ASP A 301 -7.51 -1.40 17.76
C ASP A 301 -8.33 -0.58 18.78
N ALA A 302 -9.07 -1.27 19.65
CA ALA A 302 -9.85 -0.61 20.70
C ALA A 302 -9.00 0.19 21.72
N PHE A 303 -7.69 -0.06 21.79
CA PHE A 303 -6.77 0.61 22.72
C PHE A 303 -6.16 1.87 22.11
N SER A 304 -6.16 2.04 20.78
CA SER A 304 -5.66 3.23 20.08
C SER A 304 -6.17 4.53 20.71
N GLY A 305 -7.49 4.66 20.88
CA GLY A 305 -8.16 5.85 21.41
C GLY A 305 -7.94 6.11 22.92
N ILE A 306 -7.43 5.13 23.67
CA ILE A 306 -7.21 5.24 25.13
C ILE A 306 -5.74 5.15 25.54
N SER A 307 -4.81 5.06 24.59
CA SER A 307 -3.36 4.98 24.85
C SER A 307 -2.54 5.81 23.85
N ALA A 308 -2.23 5.25 22.66
CA ALA A 308 -1.34 5.84 21.68
C ALA A 308 -1.84 7.17 21.09
N ASN A 309 -3.13 7.26 20.74
CA ASN A 309 -3.68 8.50 20.16
C ASN A 309 -3.72 9.63 21.19
N PRO A 310 -4.16 9.42 22.45
CA PRO A 310 -3.98 10.41 23.52
C PRO A 310 -2.53 10.83 23.77
N LEU A 311 -1.56 9.92 23.68
CA LEU A 311 -0.13 10.27 23.76
C LEU A 311 0.29 11.22 22.62
N LEU A 312 -0.20 10.99 21.40
CA LEU A 312 0.03 11.91 20.29
C LEU A 312 -0.72 13.24 20.46
N GLY A 313 -1.89 13.24 21.09
CA GLY A 313 -2.57 14.45 21.55
C GLY A 313 -1.69 15.27 22.49
N TRP A 314 -1.09 14.62 23.49
CA TRP A 314 -0.18 15.27 24.42
C TRP A 314 1.05 15.85 23.70
N LEU A 315 1.68 15.06 22.82
CA LEU A 315 2.85 15.49 22.03
C LEU A 315 2.53 16.65 21.09
N SER A 316 1.41 16.58 20.38
CA SER A 316 0.98 17.64 19.45
C SER A 316 0.71 18.94 20.18
N LYS A 317 0.05 18.88 21.35
CA LYS A 317 -0.12 20.05 22.22
C LYS A 317 1.21 20.68 22.61
N GLU A 318 2.15 19.89 23.14
CA GLU A 318 3.44 20.45 23.60
C GLU A 318 4.29 21.00 22.45
N ILE A 319 4.34 20.32 21.30
CA ILE A 319 5.06 20.83 20.12
C ILE A 319 4.46 22.14 19.62
N VAL A 320 3.12 22.25 19.56
CA VAL A 320 2.45 23.51 19.21
C VAL A 320 2.73 24.61 20.24
N ARG A 321 2.78 24.29 21.55
CA ARG A 321 3.16 25.25 22.59
C ARG A 321 4.62 25.72 22.48
N TYR A 322 5.50 24.91 21.92
CA TYR A 322 6.86 25.35 21.59
C TYR A 322 6.96 26.10 20.24
N GLY A 323 5.85 26.32 19.54
CA GLY A 323 5.80 27.03 18.26
C GLY A 323 6.02 26.16 17.03
N GLY A 324 5.97 24.83 17.16
CA GLY A 324 5.98 23.88 16.05
C GLY A 324 4.58 23.62 15.50
N ALA A 325 4.49 22.66 14.57
CA ALA A 325 3.23 22.27 13.95
C ALA A 325 2.96 20.77 14.07
N ALA A 326 1.68 20.42 14.10
CA ALA A 326 1.21 19.04 14.03
C ALA A 326 0.15 18.92 12.93
N ASN A 327 0.21 17.83 12.16
CA ASN A 327 -0.67 17.56 11.03
C ASN A 327 -1.46 16.27 11.28
N LEU A 328 -2.76 16.37 11.48
CA LEU A 328 -3.71 15.26 11.47
C LEU A 328 -4.29 15.11 10.06
N ALA A 329 -4.46 13.90 9.57
CA ALA A 329 -5.06 13.65 8.25
C ALA A 329 -6.18 12.59 8.37
N GLU A 330 -6.40 11.78 7.32
CA GLU A 330 -7.32 10.63 7.32
C GLU A 330 -8.79 11.07 7.43
N THR A 331 -9.32 11.72 6.38
CA THR A 331 -10.67 12.32 6.36
C THR A 331 -11.77 11.30 6.69
N ASP A 332 -11.70 10.09 6.14
CA ASP A 332 -12.65 9.01 6.43
C ASP A 332 -12.54 8.51 7.89
N GLU A 333 -11.35 8.53 8.49
CA GLU A 333 -11.14 8.20 9.90
C GLU A 333 -11.59 9.32 10.86
N LEU A 334 -12.16 10.42 10.39
CA LEU A 334 -12.74 11.46 11.25
C LEU A 334 -14.25 11.64 11.07
N ILE A 335 -14.87 10.85 10.18
CA ILE A 335 -16.32 10.85 10.00
C ILE A 335 -17.02 10.40 11.29
N GLY A 336 -17.93 11.22 11.81
CA GLY A 336 -18.58 10.99 13.11
C GLY A 336 -17.81 11.53 14.33
N ALA A 337 -16.60 12.06 14.15
CA ALA A 337 -15.82 12.72 15.20
C ALA A 337 -15.88 14.25 15.15
N GLU A 338 -16.74 14.82 14.30
CA GLU A 338 -16.92 16.26 14.11
C GLU A 338 -17.20 16.99 15.44
N PRO A 339 -18.05 16.49 16.37
CA PRO A 339 -18.26 17.14 17.67
C PRO A 339 -16.97 17.34 18.47
N TYR A 340 -16.02 16.40 18.36
CA TYR A 340 -14.75 16.45 19.07
C TYR A 340 -13.74 17.35 18.35
N VAL A 341 -13.60 17.19 17.02
CA VAL A 341 -12.65 17.97 16.21
C VAL A 341 -13.01 19.45 16.27
N LEU A 342 -14.29 19.78 16.20
CA LEU A 342 -14.80 21.16 16.14
C LEU A 342 -15.07 21.80 17.51
N GLN A 343 -14.73 21.12 18.62
CA GLN A 343 -14.89 21.68 19.98
C GLN A 343 -14.08 22.97 20.20
N LYS A 344 -12.87 23.05 19.63
CA LYS A 344 -12.03 24.25 19.65
C LYS A 344 -11.49 24.49 18.25
N VAL A 345 -11.93 25.58 17.62
CA VAL A 345 -11.52 25.95 16.25
C VAL A 345 -11.14 27.42 16.20
N ARG A 346 -10.14 27.77 15.38
CA ARG A 346 -9.66 29.14 15.24
C ARG A 346 -10.74 30.13 14.80
N ASN A 347 -11.53 29.78 13.80
CA ASN A 347 -12.58 30.62 13.23
C ASN A 347 -13.61 29.77 12.48
N ILE A 348 -14.70 30.40 12.04
CA ILE A 348 -15.81 29.71 11.40
C ILE A 348 -15.43 29.15 10.04
N GLU A 349 -14.57 29.85 9.30
CA GLU A 349 -14.12 29.43 7.97
C GLU A 349 -13.33 28.13 8.04
N THR A 350 -12.52 27.94 9.09
CA THR A 350 -11.80 26.67 9.33
C THR A 350 -12.77 25.53 9.63
N ALA A 351 -13.82 25.78 10.42
CA ALA A 351 -14.84 24.77 10.71
C ALA A 351 -15.63 24.38 9.45
N GLN A 352 -16.05 25.37 8.65
CA GLN A 352 -16.73 25.15 7.37
C GLN A 352 -15.86 24.39 6.38
N LYS A 353 -14.56 24.74 6.26
CA LYS A 353 -13.64 24.01 5.37
C LYS A 353 -13.49 22.55 5.80
N PHE A 354 -13.36 22.26 7.09
CA PHE A 354 -13.32 20.88 7.60
C PHE A 354 -14.57 20.08 7.18
N LEU A 355 -15.76 20.62 7.46
CA LEU A 355 -17.02 19.95 7.12
C LEU A 355 -17.19 19.77 5.60
N SER A 356 -16.77 20.76 4.81
CA SER A 356 -16.79 20.67 3.35
C SER A 356 -15.93 19.54 2.81
N LEU A 357 -14.74 19.31 3.39
CA LEU A 357 -13.87 18.21 2.97
C LEU A 357 -14.46 16.85 3.33
N VAL A 358 -15.08 16.73 4.51
CA VAL A 358 -15.78 15.51 4.93
C VAL A 358 -16.89 15.15 3.92
N GLU A 359 -17.73 16.13 3.55
CA GLU A 359 -18.82 15.88 2.59
C GLU A 359 -18.30 15.61 1.17
N GLN A 360 -17.28 16.34 0.71
CA GLN A 360 -16.64 16.08 -0.59
C GLN A 360 -16.04 14.66 -0.64
N PHE A 361 -15.39 14.21 0.43
CA PHE A 361 -14.81 12.87 0.49
C PHE A 361 -15.89 11.79 0.43
N LYS A 362 -17.02 11.97 1.14
CA LYS A 362 -18.18 11.06 1.06
C LYS A 362 -18.74 10.99 -0.35
N GLU A 363 -18.93 12.14 -0.99
CA GLU A 363 -19.44 12.25 -2.36
C GLU A 363 -18.51 11.55 -3.36
N GLN A 364 -17.21 11.85 -3.32
CA GLN A 364 -16.22 11.24 -4.20
C GLN A 364 -16.12 9.72 -4.00
N SER A 365 -16.23 9.24 -2.76
CA SER A 365 -16.27 7.80 -2.47
C SER A 365 -17.53 7.14 -3.07
N ALA A 366 -18.67 7.81 -2.97
CA ALA A 366 -19.96 7.31 -3.46
C ALA A 366 -19.99 7.17 -4.98
N TRP A 367 -19.35 8.07 -5.73
CA TRP A 367 -19.18 7.93 -7.19
C TRP A 367 -18.53 6.61 -7.59
N HIS A 368 -17.69 6.05 -6.71
CA HIS A 368 -17.01 4.78 -6.89
C HIS A 368 -17.72 3.59 -6.24
N GLY A 369 -18.99 3.75 -5.85
CA GLY A 369 -19.79 2.70 -5.21
C GLY A 369 -19.33 2.35 -3.79
N ALA A 370 -18.47 3.18 -3.19
CA ALA A 370 -17.99 2.99 -1.83
C ALA A 370 -18.71 3.91 -0.85
N ASN A 371 -18.91 3.44 0.38
CA ASN A 371 -19.35 4.29 1.48
C ASN A 371 -18.17 4.56 2.42
N ALA A 372 -17.82 5.83 2.60
CA ALA A 372 -16.75 6.24 3.52
C ALA A 372 -17.04 5.83 4.98
N GLU A 373 -18.32 5.71 5.36
CA GLU A 373 -18.77 5.22 6.68
C GLU A 373 -18.68 3.69 6.81
N GLY A 374 -18.34 2.97 5.74
CA GLY A 374 -18.19 1.51 5.73
C GLY A 374 -16.96 0.98 6.47
N ASN A 375 -16.03 1.86 6.85
CA ASN A 375 -14.91 1.62 7.76
C ASN A 375 -15.47 1.54 9.21
N PRO A 376 -15.14 0.59 10.11
CA PRO A 376 -13.96 -0.27 10.25
C PRO A 376 -13.98 -1.58 9.45
N SER A 377 -12.77 -2.09 9.13
CA SER A 377 -12.58 -3.41 8.50
C SER A 377 -13.01 -4.57 9.41
N GLY A 378 -13.21 -5.77 8.85
CA GLY A 378 -13.51 -6.98 9.64
C GLY A 378 -12.44 -7.31 10.70
N GLY A 379 -11.16 -7.02 10.43
CA GLY A 379 -10.06 -7.18 11.39
C GLY A 379 -10.14 -6.19 12.56
N ASN A 380 -10.60 -4.97 12.32
CA ASN A 380 -10.84 -3.98 13.37
C ASN A 380 -12.08 -4.34 14.22
N LYS A 381 -13.17 -4.79 13.58
CA LYS A 381 -14.39 -5.29 14.25
C LYS A 381 -14.08 -6.47 15.18
N TYR A 382 -13.26 -7.43 14.71
CA TYR A 382 -12.75 -8.54 15.53
C TYR A 382 -11.99 -8.07 16.78
N ARG A 383 -11.37 -6.88 16.76
CA ARG A 383 -10.55 -6.32 17.86
C ARG A 383 -11.27 -5.24 18.68
N GLY A 384 -12.59 -5.12 18.56
CA GLY A 384 -13.41 -4.27 19.43
C GLY A 384 -13.69 -2.85 18.90
N LEU A 385 -13.36 -2.56 17.65
CA LEU A 385 -13.81 -1.35 16.96
C LEU A 385 -15.06 -1.68 16.13
N TYR A 386 -16.24 -1.52 16.73
CA TYR A 386 -17.49 -2.04 16.18
C TYR A 386 -18.04 -1.27 14.98
N ASN A 387 -17.77 0.03 14.91
CA ASN A 387 -18.31 0.94 13.90
C ASN A 387 -17.40 2.17 13.71
N ILE A 388 -17.77 3.03 12.75
CA ILE A 388 -16.98 4.20 12.37
C ILE A 388 -16.79 5.16 13.54
N PHE A 389 -17.82 5.42 14.36
CA PHE A 389 -17.76 6.35 15.49
C PHE A 389 -16.65 6.01 16.49
N LEU A 390 -16.61 4.76 16.95
CA LEU A 390 -15.58 4.32 17.90
C LEU A 390 -14.17 4.49 17.33
N LYS A 391 -14.01 4.21 16.03
CA LYS A 391 -12.75 4.40 15.33
C LYS A 391 -12.41 5.90 15.23
N SER A 392 -13.33 6.71 14.74
CA SER A 392 -13.10 8.11 14.44
C SER A 392 -12.88 8.97 15.67
N ILE A 393 -13.70 8.78 16.71
CA ILE A 393 -13.51 9.47 17.99
C ILE A 393 -12.12 9.12 18.55
N GLY A 394 -11.74 7.83 18.48
CA GLY A 394 -10.42 7.35 18.87
C GLY A 394 -9.28 7.99 18.06
N ALA A 395 -9.43 8.12 16.73
CA ALA A 395 -8.47 8.77 15.85
C ALA A 395 -8.34 10.27 16.15
N ALA A 396 -9.46 10.95 16.39
CA ALA A 396 -9.50 12.38 16.71
C ALA A 396 -8.77 12.73 18.01
N ARG A 397 -8.59 11.77 18.94
CA ARG A 397 -7.79 11.94 20.18
C ARG A 397 -6.32 12.30 19.93
N LYS A 398 -5.82 12.16 18.70
CA LYS A 398 -4.51 12.71 18.28
C LYS A 398 -4.46 14.24 18.37
N LYS A 399 -5.62 14.90 18.46
CA LYS A 399 -5.80 16.29 18.90
C LYS A 399 -6.18 16.33 20.38
N ASP A 400 -5.35 16.95 21.22
CA ASP A 400 -5.70 17.20 22.62
C ASP A 400 -6.96 18.12 22.71
N PRO A 401 -7.83 17.95 23.74
CA PRO A 401 -8.99 18.83 23.93
C PRO A 401 -8.65 20.31 24.11
N ASP A 402 -7.44 20.64 24.57
CA ASP A 402 -6.98 22.03 24.70
C ASP A 402 -6.46 22.63 23.42
N THR A 403 -6.04 21.80 22.47
CA THR A 403 -5.54 22.23 21.18
C THR A 403 -6.71 22.59 20.26
N ARG A 404 -6.71 23.83 19.75
CA ARG A 404 -7.65 24.25 18.72
C ARG A 404 -7.19 23.78 17.34
N LEU A 405 -8.13 23.52 16.44
CA LEU A 405 -7.85 23.37 15.01
C LEU A 405 -7.52 24.77 14.42
N ASP A 406 -6.28 24.98 13.99
CA ASP A 406 -5.80 26.26 13.47
C ASP A 406 -6.01 26.41 11.97
N TYR A 407 -5.84 25.31 11.22
CA TYR A 407 -5.84 25.30 9.76
C TYR A 407 -6.42 23.99 9.22
N VAL A 408 -7.11 24.10 8.09
CA VAL A 408 -7.56 22.98 7.28
C VAL A 408 -6.95 23.15 5.89
N ILE A 409 -6.19 22.17 5.44
CA ILE A 409 -5.39 22.25 4.22
C ILE A 409 -5.74 21.10 3.27
N ASP A 410 -5.56 21.34 1.98
CA ASP A 410 -5.76 20.30 0.97
C ASP A 410 -4.58 19.31 1.01
N TYR A 411 -4.75 18.11 0.43
CA TYR A 411 -3.69 17.11 0.35
C TYR A 411 -2.39 17.70 -0.20
N GLY A 412 -1.28 17.58 0.55
CA GLY A 412 0.05 18.04 0.15
C GLY A 412 0.25 19.56 0.14
N GLU A 413 -0.73 20.36 0.57
CA GLU A 413 -0.59 21.82 0.68
C GLU A 413 0.42 22.18 1.78
N ARG A 414 1.28 23.17 1.53
CA ARG A 414 2.32 23.56 2.50
C ARG A 414 1.68 24.11 3.78
N MET A 415 2.08 23.53 4.92
CA MET A 415 1.65 24.01 6.23
C MET A 415 2.29 25.33 6.61
N GLN A 416 1.55 26.11 7.39
CA GLN A 416 2.08 27.25 8.12
C GLN A 416 3.17 26.78 9.12
N PRO A 417 4.06 27.69 9.59
CA PRO A 417 5.16 27.30 10.47
C PRO A 417 4.73 26.65 11.81
N SER A 418 3.58 27.07 12.36
CA SER A 418 3.11 26.66 13.70
C SER A 418 1.60 26.40 13.70
N GLY A 419 1.14 25.56 14.64
CA GLY A 419 -0.28 25.30 14.89
C GLY A 419 -0.72 23.88 14.55
N PHE A 420 -1.96 23.56 14.91
CA PHE A 420 -2.56 22.26 14.63
C PHE A 420 -3.33 22.30 13.31
N HIS A 421 -2.92 21.45 12.37
CA HIS A 421 -3.48 21.36 11.03
C HIS A 421 -4.29 20.08 10.89
N PHE A 422 -5.38 20.16 10.13
CA PHE A 422 -6.01 19.01 9.51
C PHE A 422 -5.73 19.05 8.00
N MET A 423 -5.33 17.93 7.40
CA MET A 423 -5.10 17.79 5.96
C MET A 423 -6.05 16.76 5.37
N ASP A 424 -6.68 17.12 4.26
CA ASP A 424 -7.49 16.17 3.50
C ASP A 424 -6.64 14.99 2.98
N SER A 425 -7.08 13.76 3.24
CA SER A 425 -6.48 12.54 2.69
C SER A 425 -7.40 11.33 2.84
N PRO A 426 -7.20 10.26 2.06
CA PRO A 426 -7.75 8.95 2.39
C PRO A 426 -7.09 8.37 3.65
N GLY A 427 -7.72 7.36 4.24
CA GLY A 427 -7.27 6.66 5.44
C GLY A 427 -6.13 5.67 5.18
N ASN A 428 -5.86 5.33 3.92
CA ASN A 428 -4.71 4.52 3.55
C ASN A 428 -3.39 5.15 4.04
N ASP A 429 -2.69 4.41 4.90
CA ASP A 429 -1.54 4.88 5.66
C ASP A 429 -0.46 5.58 4.82
N LEU A 430 -0.11 5.01 3.67
CA LEU A 430 0.96 5.54 2.83
C LEU A 430 0.52 6.76 2.02
N GLU A 431 -0.72 6.74 1.53
CA GLU A 431 -1.32 7.86 0.79
C GLU A 431 -1.39 9.09 1.70
N SER A 432 -1.88 8.95 2.93
CA SER A 432 -1.93 10.03 3.92
C SER A 432 -0.53 10.59 4.24
N VAL A 433 0.43 9.73 4.60
CA VAL A 433 1.79 10.14 4.99
C VAL A 433 2.50 10.88 3.85
N ALA A 434 2.34 10.45 2.60
CA ALA A 434 2.92 11.14 1.46
C ALA A 434 2.43 12.60 1.37
N GLY A 435 1.14 12.85 1.57
CA GLY A 435 0.59 14.21 1.64
C GLY A 435 1.20 15.00 2.81
N GLN A 436 1.26 14.41 4.00
CA GLN A 436 1.81 15.09 5.19
C GLN A 436 3.30 15.47 5.01
N VAL A 437 4.09 14.59 4.39
CA VAL A 437 5.51 14.86 4.07
C VAL A 437 5.63 15.97 3.02
N ALA A 438 4.79 15.96 1.98
CA ALA A 438 4.75 17.02 0.97
C ALA A 438 4.32 18.37 1.56
N SER A 439 3.42 18.36 2.54
CA SER A 439 3.01 19.55 3.32
C SER A 439 4.14 20.11 4.20
N GLY A 440 5.25 19.38 4.35
CA GLY A 440 6.48 19.83 5.01
C GLY A 440 6.76 19.17 6.36
N CYS A 441 6.08 18.07 6.71
CA CYS A 441 6.43 17.30 7.91
C CYS A 441 7.86 16.76 7.81
N ASN A 442 8.62 16.91 8.90
CA ASN A 442 10.02 16.49 9.03
C ASN A 442 10.22 15.40 10.09
N LEU A 443 9.15 14.93 10.72
CA LEU A 443 9.11 13.73 11.58
C LEU A 443 7.69 13.14 11.56
N ILE A 444 7.58 11.81 11.60
CA ILE A 444 6.28 11.12 11.58
C ILE A 444 6.10 10.35 12.90
N PHE A 445 4.92 10.50 13.51
CA PHE A 445 4.43 9.57 14.52
C PHE A 445 3.38 8.66 13.89
N PHE A 446 3.59 7.36 14.06
CA PHE A 446 2.74 6.33 13.47
C PHE A 446 2.17 5.45 14.57
N THR A 447 0.88 5.56 14.89
CA THR A 447 0.25 4.72 15.91
C THR A 447 -0.24 3.40 15.32
N THR A 448 -0.14 2.33 16.10
CA THR A 448 -0.57 1.00 15.65
C THR A 448 -0.93 0.09 16.81
N GLY A 449 -2.09 -0.55 16.74
CA GLY A 449 -2.47 -1.61 17.69
C GLY A 449 -1.80 -2.94 17.38
N ASN A 450 -1.50 -3.18 16.11
CA ASN A 450 -1.05 -4.47 15.63
C ASN A 450 0.45 -4.54 15.34
N GLY A 451 1.13 -3.41 15.26
CA GLY A 451 2.56 -3.34 14.98
C GLY A 451 2.85 -3.11 13.51
N SER A 452 2.28 -2.04 12.95
CA SER A 452 2.61 -1.62 11.60
C SER A 452 4.09 -1.27 11.45
N ILE A 453 4.68 -1.62 10.30
CA ILE A 453 6.12 -1.42 10.02
C ILE A 453 6.36 -0.37 8.95
N THR A 454 5.34 0.45 8.65
CA THR A 454 5.38 1.53 7.67
C THR A 454 6.43 2.57 8.03
N ASN A 455 7.27 2.95 7.06
CA ASN A 455 8.22 4.06 7.17
C ASN A 455 8.33 4.81 5.85
N PHE A 456 8.71 6.09 5.93
CA PHE A 456 8.91 6.95 4.77
C PHE A 456 10.41 7.08 4.40
N PRO A 457 10.81 7.18 3.12
CA PRO A 457 12.22 7.07 2.72
C PRO A 457 13.18 8.11 3.31
N PHE A 458 12.73 9.35 3.52
CA PHE A 458 13.60 10.44 4.00
C PHE A 458 13.05 11.20 5.22
N VAL A 459 11.98 10.71 5.84
CA VAL A 459 11.40 11.30 7.06
C VAL A 459 11.36 10.25 8.15
N PRO A 460 11.99 10.49 9.32
CA PRO A 460 12.04 9.50 10.38
C PRO A 460 10.65 9.23 10.94
N THR A 461 10.32 7.94 11.08
CA THR A 461 9.03 7.47 11.59
C THR A 461 9.21 6.81 12.96
N LEU A 462 8.61 7.41 14.00
CA LEU A 462 8.51 6.86 15.34
C LEU A 462 7.20 6.07 15.46
N LYS A 463 7.30 4.75 15.63
CA LYS A 463 6.16 3.84 15.75
C LYS A 463 5.72 3.67 17.20
N VAL A 464 4.44 3.86 17.45
CA VAL A 464 3.82 3.89 18.78
C VAL A 464 2.79 2.77 18.90
N VAL A 465 3.05 1.79 19.76
CA VAL A 465 2.16 0.63 19.93
C VAL A 465 1.24 0.77 21.14
N THR A 466 -0.02 0.33 21.01
CA THR A 466 -1.11 0.61 21.97
C THR A 466 -1.06 -0.20 23.27
N THR A 467 -0.37 -1.34 23.29
CA THR A 467 -0.32 -2.24 24.46
C THR A 467 1.09 -2.75 24.74
N SER A 468 1.44 -2.89 26.04
CA SER A 468 2.78 -3.31 26.46
C SER A 468 3.10 -4.74 26.06
N LYS A 469 2.11 -5.64 26.09
CA LYS A 469 2.27 -7.01 25.61
C LYS A 469 2.67 -7.06 24.14
N ARG A 470 2.06 -6.21 23.31
CA ARG A 470 2.41 -6.12 21.89
C ARG A 470 3.77 -5.46 21.68
N TYR A 471 4.10 -4.42 22.46
CA TYR A 471 5.43 -3.83 22.45
C TYR A 471 6.53 -4.85 22.75
N GLN A 472 6.37 -5.67 23.79
CA GLN A 472 7.36 -6.68 24.15
C GLN A 472 7.58 -7.69 23.02
N LEU A 473 6.51 -8.12 22.36
CA LEU A 473 6.57 -9.03 21.22
C LEU A 473 7.31 -8.43 20.02
N LEU A 474 7.13 -7.13 19.77
CA LEU A 474 7.61 -6.39 18.59
C LEU A 474 8.64 -5.32 18.94
N SER A 475 9.37 -5.47 20.04
CA SER A 475 10.27 -4.43 20.59
C SER A 475 11.45 -4.10 19.67
N LYS A 476 11.75 -4.98 18.71
CA LYS A 476 12.73 -4.75 17.64
C LYS A 476 12.19 -3.97 16.44
N ASP A 477 10.88 -3.76 16.38
CA ASP A 477 10.18 -3.11 15.27
C ASP A 477 9.40 -1.85 15.74
N MET A 478 9.32 -1.58 17.05
CA MET A 478 8.53 -0.49 17.66
C MET A 478 9.41 0.47 18.47
N ASP A 479 9.13 1.77 18.38
CA ASP A 479 9.89 2.80 19.08
C ASP A 479 9.33 3.11 20.48
N ILE A 480 8.00 3.22 20.62
CA ILE A 480 7.33 3.69 21.84
C ILE A 480 6.24 2.71 22.29
N ASN A 481 6.24 2.38 23.59
CA ASN A 481 5.18 1.63 24.26
C ASN A 481 4.13 2.57 24.87
N ALA A 482 3.02 2.83 24.18
CA ALA A 482 1.92 3.61 24.75
C ALA A 482 1.05 2.79 25.74
N GLY A 483 1.14 1.46 25.67
CA GLY A 483 0.46 0.56 26.60
C GLY A 483 0.89 0.74 28.06
N ALA A 484 2.05 1.34 28.30
CA ALA A 484 2.49 1.67 29.65
C ALA A 484 1.50 2.61 30.38
N TYR A 485 0.74 3.43 29.65
CA TYR A 485 -0.37 4.21 30.22
C TYR A 485 -1.46 3.31 30.80
N LEU A 486 -1.80 2.23 30.09
CA LEU A 486 -2.78 1.24 30.56
C LEU A 486 -2.26 0.45 31.77
N ASP A 487 -0.94 0.34 31.92
CA ASP A 487 -0.26 -0.33 33.03
C ASP A 487 -0.02 0.58 34.25
N GLY A 488 -0.46 1.84 34.18
CA GLY A 488 -0.46 2.77 35.32
C GLY A 488 0.56 3.92 35.25
N ILE A 489 1.38 4.03 34.21
CA ILE A 489 2.20 5.23 33.99
C ILE A 489 1.29 6.40 33.66
N SER A 490 1.55 7.58 34.23
CA SER A 490 0.76 8.78 33.90
C SER A 490 1.01 9.25 32.46
N MET A 491 0.00 9.87 31.83
CA MET A 491 0.17 10.41 30.46
C MET A 491 1.24 11.50 30.41
N ASP A 492 1.40 12.30 31.47
CA ASP A 492 2.43 13.34 31.56
C ASP A 492 3.85 12.76 31.58
N GLU A 493 4.08 11.71 32.37
CA GLU A 493 5.37 11.02 32.41
C GLU A 493 5.68 10.33 31.07
N LEU A 494 4.71 9.60 30.52
CA LEU A 494 4.85 8.94 29.23
C LEU A 494 5.10 9.95 28.10
N GLY A 495 4.37 11.08 28.12
CA GLY A 495 4.52 12.20 27.20
C GLY A 495 5.91 12.81 27.23
N LYS A 496 6.45 13.10 28.42
CA LYS A 496 7.81 13.62 28.61
C LYS A 496 8.87 12.67 28.03
N ASN A 497 8.72 11.37 28.29
CA ASN A 497 9.64 10.35 27.75
C ASN A 497 9.57 10.29 26.21
N ALA A 498 8.37 10.33 25.64
CA ALA A 498 8.18 10.36 24.20
C ALA A 498 8.74 11.64 23.56
N LEU A 499 8.56 12.80 24.19
CA LEU A 499 9.12 14.08 23.73
C LEU A 499 10.65 14.06 23.75
N ALA A 500 11.27 13.50 24.78
CA ALA A 500 12.72 13.32 24.84
C ALA A 500 13.24 12.47 23.67
N LEU A 501 12.60 11.33 23.40
CA LEU A 501 12.93 10.49 22.23
C LEU A 501 12.71 11.24 20.91
N THR A 502 11.70 12.10 20.84
CA THR A 502 11.43 12.95 19.66
C THR A 502 12.59 13.89 19.38
N VAL A 503 13.09 14.58 20.41
CA VAL A 503 14.24 15.48 20.30
C VAL A 503 15.51 14.72 19.92
N GLU A 504 15.75 13.55 20.51
CA GLU A 504 16.87 12.68 20.13
C GLU A 504 16.79 12.24 18.66
N THR A 505 15.60 11.85 18.21
CA THR A 505 15.35 11.36 16.85
C THR A 505 15.52 12.49 15.83
N ALA A 506 14.97 13.67 16.12
CA ALA A 506 15.18 14.87 15.32
C ALA A 506 16.67 15.25 15.25
N SER A 507 17.42 15.02 16.34
CA SER A 507 18.87 15.26 16.44
C SER A 507 19.74 14.22 15.71
N GLY A 508 19.14 13.21 15.08
CA GLY A 508 19.85 12.20 14.27
C GLY A 508 19.88 10.78 14.85
N LYS A 509 19.26 10.53 16.00
CA LYS A 509 19.02 9.15 16.44
C LYS A 509 18.09 8.47 15.43
N ARG A 510 18.55 7.35 14.85
CA ARG A 510 17.75 6.57 13.90
C ARG A 510 16.63 5.84 14.64
N SER A 511 15.40 5.97 14.15
CA SER A 511 14.27 5.17 14.60
C SER A 511 14.50 3.69 14.30
N VAL A 512 13.71 2.84 14.93
CA VAL A 512 13.73 1.39 14.68
C VAL A 512 13.43 1.09 13.21
N GLY A 513 12.51 1.84 12.60
CA GLY A 513 12.17 1.68 11.19
C GLY A 513 13.31 2.00 10.23
N GLU A 514 14.03 3.09 10.50
CA GLU A 514 15.19 3.48 9.70
C GLU A 514 16.30 2.43 9.76
N LYS A 515 16.49 1.77 10.92
CA LYS A 515 17.46 0.68 11.08
C LYS A 515 17.04 -0.59 10.34
N ALA A 516 15.74 -0.85 10.22
CA ALA A 516 15.21 -2.01 9.51
C ALA A 516 15.38 -1.91 7.98
N GLY A 517 15.55 -0.69 7.44
CA GLY A 517 15.76 -0.48 5.99
C GLY A 517 14.52 -0.70 5.12
N HIS A 518 13.34 -0.79 5.73
CA HIS A 518 12.06 -0.93 5.05
C HIS A 518 11.41 0.44 4.84
N VAL A 519 11.15 0.83 3.58
CA VAL A 519 10.47 2.10 3.25
C VAL A 519 9.53 1.92 2.05
N GLN A 520 8.44 2.68 2.02
CA GLN A 520 7.45 2.68 0.93
C GLN A 520 6.88 4.08 0.72
N VAL A 521 6.40 4.35 -0.49
CA VAL A 521 5.71 5.59 -0.84
C VAL A 521 4.52 5.24 -1.71
N GLN A 522 3.39 5.87 -1.41
CA GLN A 522 2.21 5.84 -2.26
C GLN A 522 1.61 7.25 -2.22
N ILE A 523 1.36 7.86 -3.38
CA ILE A 523 0.65 9.14 -3.48
C ILE A 523 -0.85 8.83 -3.60
N TRP A 524 -1.71 9.73 -3.13
CA TRP A 524 -3.17 9.58 -3.32
C TRP A 524 -3.48 9.35 -4.79
N ARG A 525 -4.04 8.18 -5.05
CA ARG A 525 -4.28 7.67 -6.38
C ARG A 525 -5.30 8.45 -7.19
N ASN A 526 -5.12 8.35 -8.50
CA ASN A 526 -6.07 8.82 -9.48
C ASN A 526 -7.36 7.98 -9.44
N TRP A 527 -8.37 8.46 -8.71
CA TRP A 527 -9.71 7.90 -8.74
C TRP A 527 -10.36 8.23 -10.08
N GLN A 528 -10.81 7.20 -10.81
CA GLN A 528 -11.12 7.31 -12.25
C GLN A 528 -12.42 8.06 -12.53
N GLN A 529 -13.38 8.06 -11.62
CA GLN A 529 -14.68 8.70 -11.82
C GLN A 529 -14.70 10.13 -11.24
N THR A 530 -15.31 11.05 -11.99
CA THR A 530 -15.51 12.46 -11.60
C THR A 530 -16.96 12.77 -11.23
N ASP A 531 -17.86 11.80 -11.38
CA ASP A 531 -19.28 11.81 -11.03
C ASP A 531 -19.81 10.35 -10.96
N ASP A 532 -21.10 10.17 -10.67
CA ASP A 532 -21.76 8.85 -10.58
C ASP A 532 -22.39 8.36 -11.90
N SER A 533 -22.22 9.06 -13.01
CA SER A 533 -22.94 8.78 -14.27
C SER A 533 -22.65 7.39 -14.85
N ASN A 534 -21.45 6.86 -14.63
CA ASN A 534 -21.01 5.55 -15.08
C ASN A 534 -21.19 4.45 -14.03
N LEU A 535 -21.49 4.80 -12.78
CA LEU A 535 -21.47 3.86 -11.66
C LEU A 535 -22.39 2.67 -11.89
N ALA A 536 -23.63 2.91 -12.34
CA ALA A 536 -24.59 1.84 -12.60
C ALA A 536 -24.10 0.87 -13.69
N THR A 537 -23.47 1.39 -14.75
CA THR A 537 -22.90 0.57 -15.84
C THR A 537 -21.74 -0.28 -15.35
N LEU A 538 -20.83 0.31 -14.56
CA LEU A 538 -19.65 -0.37 -14.03
C LEU A 538 -20.02 -1.47 -13.02
N LEU A 539 -21.00 -1.22 -12.14
CA LEU A 539 -21.49 -2.21 -11.16
C LEU A 539 -22.15 -3.45 -11.79
N HIS A 540 -22.67 -3.31 -13.02
CA HIS A 540 -23.42 -4.38 -13.71
C HIS A 540 -22.70 -4.89 -14.97
N LYS A 541 -21.38 -4.70 -15.07
CA LYS A 541 -20.61 -5.15 -16.23
C LYS A 541 -20.71 -6.69 -16.36
N PRO A 542 -21.02 -7.23 -17.56
CA PRO A 542 -21.12 -8.67 -17.77
C PRO A 542 -19.79 -9.38 -17.49
N LYS A 543 -19.84 -10.50 -16.76
CA LYS A 543 -18.64 -11.33 -16.56
C LYS A 543 -18.27 -12.05 -17.87
N PRO A 544 -16.99 -12.05 -18.27
CA PRO A 544 -16.50 -12.83 -19.39
C PRO A 544 -16.81 -14.34 -19.24
N SER A 545 -16.87 -15.05 -20.38
CA SER A 545 -17.32 -16.45 -20.41
C SER A 545 -16.29 -17.47 -19.90
N GLY A 546 -15.00 -17.11 -19.89
CA GLY A 546 -13.90 -18.03 -19.68
C GLY A 546 -13.55 -18.90 -20.91
N GLU A 547 -14.35 -18.87 -21.97
CA GLU A 547 -14.13 -19.69 -23.17
C GLU A 547 -13.21 -19.00 -24.19
N PRO A 548 -12.34 -19.74 -24.89
CA PRO A 548 -11.48 -19.17 -25.92
C PRO A 548 -12.26 -18.48 -27.04
N VAL A 549 -11.73 -17.36 -27.52
CA VAL A 549 -12.26 -16.64 -28.69
C VAL A 549 -11.99 -17.49 -29.95
N PRO A 550 -13.01 -17.74 -30.79
CA PRO A 550 -12.85 -18.54 -32.01
C PRO A 550 -11.90 -17.90 -33.04
N ILE A 551 -10.83 -18.63 -33.40
CA ILE A 551 -9.89 -18.22 -34.45
C ILE A 551 -10.20 -18.89 -35.79
N ASP A 552 -9.77 -18.28 -36.88
CA ASP A 552 -9.90 -18.80 -38.25
C ASP A 552 -9.15 -20.12 -38.45
N GLN A 553 -9.86 -21.10 -39.01
CA GLN A 553 -9.40 -22.47 -39.23
C GLN A 553 -8.48 -22.66 -40.45
N THR A 554 -8.23 -21.63 -41.28
CA THR A 554 -7.29 -21.71 -42.42
C THR A 554 -5.92 -22.30 -42.06
N THR A 555 -5.49 -23.33 -42.78
CA THR A 555 -4.27 -24.08 -42.48
C THR A 555 -3.02 -23.19 -42.51
N VAL A 556 -2.25 -23.21 -41.43
CA VAL A 556 -0.93 -22.56 -41.35
C VAL A 556 0.15 -23.62 -41.51
N ALA A 557 1.23 -23.32 -42.22
CA ALA A 557 2.35 -24.24 -42.43
C ALA A 557 2.92 -24.73 -41.08
N SER A 558 3.16 -26.03 -40.94
CA SER A 558 3.71 -26.60 -39.71
C SER A 558 5.13 -26.09 -39.46
N PHE A 559 5.40 -25.66 -38.22
CA PHE A 559 6.71 -25.19 -37.82
C PHE A 559 7.33 -26.17 -36.80
N PRO A 560 8.50 -26.77 -37.07
CA PRO A 560 9.14 -27.70 -36.14
C PRO A 560 9.67 -26.95 -34.92
N PHE A 561 9.04 -27.15 -33.77
CA PHE A 561 9.40 -26.49 -32.51
C PHE A 561 9.27 -27.47 -31.33
N SER A 562 10.29 -27.50 -30.48
CA SER A 562 10.24 -28.19 -29.19
C SER A 562 11.19 -27.55 -28.19
N PHE A 563 10.80 -27.57 -26.92
CA PHE A 563 11.60 -27.08 -25.81
C PHE A 563 11.40 -27.92 -24.55
N SER A 564 12.34 -27.83 -23.61
CA SER A 564 12.27 -28.52 -22.32
C SER A 564 11.53 -27.68 -21.28
N LYS A 565 10.45 -28.23 -20.72
CA LYS A 565 9.62 -27.59 -19.69
C LYS A 565 9.69 -28.35 -18.36
N ASN A 566 9.77 -27.63 -17.24
CA ASN A 566 9.63 -28.22 -15.90
C ASN A 566 8.15 -28.50 -15.62
N GLN A 567 7.81 -29.70 -15.16
CA GLN A 567 6.41 -30.09 -14.92
C GLN A 567 5.82 -29.52 -13.61
N ASP A 568 6.67 -29.12 -12.67
CA ASP A 568 6.31 -28.71 -11.31
C ASP A 568 6.74 -27.26 -10.99
N GLY A 569 6.87 -26.42 -12.02
CA GLY A 569 7.33 -25.05 -11.87
C GLY A 569 8.82 -24.91 -11.55
N SER A 570 9.28 -23.67 -11.32
CA SER A 570 10.69 -23.36 -11.03
C SER A 570 10.90 -22.18 -10.09
N VAL A 571 9.83 -21.52 -9.66
CA VAL A 571 9.89 -20.30 -8.83
C VAL A 571 9.38 -20.60 -7.42
N GLY A 572 10.15 -20.19 -6.42
CA GLY A 572 9.69 -20.07 -5.05
C GLY A 572 8.98 -18.73 -4.89
N LEU A 573 7.67 -18.73 -4.72
CA LEU A 573 6.87 -17.52 -4.61
C LEU A 573 6.64 -17.14 -3.15
N ILE A 574 6.98 -15.92 -2.80
CA ILE A 574 6.46 -15.26 -1.60
C ILE A 574 5.38 -14.31 -2.07
N LEU A 575 4.17 -14.46 -1.54
CA LEU A 575 3.02 -13.67 -1.93
C LEU A 575 2.55 -12.85 -0.72
N PRO A 576 3.01 -11.60 -0.59
CA PRO A 576 2.51 -10.66 0.41
C PRO A 576 0.99 -10.49 0.27
N THR A 577 0.23 -10.48 1.37
CA THR A 577 -1.23 -10.23 1.32
C THR A 577 -1.59 -8.76 1.53
N SER A 578 -0.59 -7.90 1.68
CA SER A 578 -0.77 -6.48 1.99
C SER A 578 0.44 -5.67 1.60
N LEU A 579 0.23 -4.36 1.38
CA LEU A 579 1.33 -3.43 1.12
C LEU A 579 2.40 -3.49 2.20
N CYS A 580 1.99 -3.56 3.48
CA CYS A 580 2.91 -3.54 4.61
C CYS A 580 3.82 -4.77 4.66
N SER A 581 3.38 -5.91 4.10
CA SER A 581 4.19 -7.14 4.01
C SER A 581 5.05 -7.21 2.76
N GLY A 582 4.78 -6.37 1.74
CA GLY A 582 5.40 -6.39 0.42
C GLY A 582 6.93 -6.33 0.45
N GLN A 583 7.49 -5.32 1.11
CA GLN A 583 8.94 -5.16 1.16
C GLN A 583 9.63 -6.17 2.07
N VAL A 584 8.98 -6.62 3.14
CA VAL A 584 9.52 -7.74 3.95
C VAL A 584 9.58 -9.00 3.10
N GLY A 585 8.58 -9.24 2.26
CA GLY A 585 8.62 -10.29 1.24
C GLY A 585 9.81 -10.14 0.29
N ASN A 586 10.09 -8.93 -0.21
CA ASN A 586 11.26 -8.67 -1.07
C ASN A 586 12.58 -8.92 -0.34
N LEU A 587 12.71 -8.47 0.91
CA LEU A 587 13.90 -8.72 1.74
C LEU A 587 14.14 -10.21 1.93
N ILE A 588 13.09 -10.98 2.22
CA ILE A 588 13.20 -12.44 2.39
C ILE A 588 13.55 -13.11 1.06
N ALA A 589 12.89 -12.75 -0.05
CA ALA A 589 13.17 -13.33 -1.36
C ALA A 589 14.62 -13.08 -1.80
N ASN A 590 15.13 -11.85 -1.62
CA ASN A 590 16.53 -11.51 -1.92
C ASN A 590 17.50 -12.34 -1.09
N ARG A 591 17.24 -12.45 0.22
CA ARG A 591 18.06 -13.25 1.13
C ARG A 591 18.09 -14.74 0.77
N LEU A 592 16.95 -15.32 0.39
CA LEU A 592 16.87 -16.70 -0.09
C LEU A 592 17.65 -16.92 -1.40
N ASN A 593 17.59 -15.95 -2.32
CA ASN A 593 18.35 -15.96 -3.57
C ASN A 593 19.87 -15.86 -3.34
N GLU A 594 20.31 -14.97 -2.44
CA GLU A 594 21.71 -14.82 -2.04
C GLU A 594 22.28 -16.10 -1.43
N GLN A 595 21.47 -16.83 -0.65
CA GLN A 595 21.83 -18.12 -0.07
C GLN A 595 21.74 -19.29 -1.07
N ALA A 596 21.22 -19.05 -2.29
CA ALA A 596 21.00 -20.05 -3.33
C ALA A 596 20.18 -21.28 -2.87
N ILE A 597 19.22 -21.07 -1.95
CA ILE A 597 18.36 -22.14 -1.40
C ILE A 597 17.59 -22.84 -2.53
N GLY A 598 17.51 -24.18 -2.46
CA GLY A 598 16.69 -24.99 -3.37
C GLY A 598 17.18 -25.15 -4.81
N LYS A 599 18.35 -24.57 -5.16
CA LYS A 599 18.93 -24.70 -6.51
C LYS A 599 19.16 -26.15 -6.93
N SER A 600 19.57 -27.02 -5.98
CA SER A 600 19.71 -28.47 -6.18
C SER A 600 18.38 -29.20 -6.47
N ASN A 601 17.25 -28.59 -6.13
CA ASN A 601 15.90 -29.16 -6.27
C ASN A 601 15.17 -28.59 -7.51
N GLY A 602 15.89 -27.85 -8.37
CA GLY A 602 15.36 -27.27 -9.60
C GLY A 602 14.64 -25.93 -9.42
N LEU A 603 14.76 -25.27 -8.25
CA LEU A 603 14.38 -23.87 -8.14
C LEU A 603 15.38 -22.99 -8.89
N LEU A 604 14.86 -22.07 -9.69
CA LEU A 604 15.65 -21.08 -10.41
C LEU A 604 15.91 -19.83 -9.55
N ARG A 605 14.86 -19.36 -8.87
CA ARG A 605 14.87 -18.15 -8.04
C ARG A 605 13.67 -18.10 -7.11
N PHE A 606 13.78 -17.25 -6.09
CA PHE A 606 12.68 -16.75 -5.30
C PHE A 606 12.21 -15.40 -5.83
N VAL A 607 10.90 -15.19 -5.82
CA VAL A 607 10.27 -13.93 -6.21
C VAL A 607 9.27 -13.53 -5.13
N SER A 608 9.27 -12.25 -4.77
CA SER A 608 8.20 -11.65 -3.98
C SER A 608 7.41 -10.70 -4.87
N LEU A 609 6.09 -10.80 -4.85
CA LEU A 609 5.18 -9.93 -5.60
C LEU A 609 4.67 -8.82 -4.69
N ALA A 610 5.54 -7.86 -4.37
CA ALA A 610 5.18 -6.72 -3.54
C ALA A 610 4.26 -5.76 -4.31
N HIS A 611 3.11 -5.44 -3.73
CA HIS A 611 2.11 -4.52 -4.27
C HIS A 611 1.66 -3.51 -3.21
N THR A 612 0.77 -2.62 -3.59
CA THR A 612 0.23 -1.52 -2.76
C THR A 612 -1.19 -1.79 -2.24
N GLU A 613 -1.81 -2.90 -2.63
CA GLU A 613 -3.17 -3.25 -2.22
C GLU A 613 -3.20 -4.15 -0.96
N GLY A 614 -4.40 -4.55 -0.52
CA GLY A 614 -4.63 -5.45 0.61
C GLY A 614 -4.85 -4.74 1.96
N CYS A 615 -4.36 -3.51 2.13
CA CYS A 615 -4.68 -2.65 3.27
C CYS A 615 -5.80 -1.66 2.92
N GLY A 616 -6.78 -1.47 3.81
CA GLY A 616 -7.86 -0.49 3.62
C GLY A 616 -9.22 -1.10 3.22
N ASN A 617 -10.23 -0.24 3.04
CA ASN A 617 -11.61 -0.64 2.79
C ASN A 617 -11.88 -0.84 1.29
N SER A 618 -11.36 -1.93 0.72
CA SER A 618 -11.77 -2.42 -0.61
C SER A 618 -12.89 -3.42 -0.43
N ALA A 619 -14.12 -3.10 -0.84
CA ALA A 619 -15.25 -4.02 -0.90
C ALA A 619 -15.75 -4.14 -2.34
N GLY A 620 -16.55 -5.17 -2.62
CA GLY A 620 -17.09 -5.37 -3.97
C GLY A 620 -16.03 -5.79 -4.99
N ASP A 621 -16.11 -5.22 -6.19
CA ASP A 621 -15.34 -5.65 -7.37
C ASP A 621 -13.82 -5.56 -7.18
N SER A 622 -13.32 -4.52 -6.50
CA SER A 622 -11.88 -4.37 -6.24
C SER A 622 -11.33 -5.51 -5.38
N GLU A 623 -12.08 -5.97 -4.37
CA GLU A 623 -11.69 -7.09 -3.52
C GLU A 623 -11.77 -8.43 -4.27
N GLU A 624 -12.81 -8.62 -5.10
CA GLU A 624 -12.94 -9.81 -5.96
C GLU A 624 -11.78 -9.90 -6.95
N THR A 625 -11.47 -8.79 -7.63
CA THR A 625 -10.37 -8.69 -8.61
C THR A 625 -9.01 -8.90 -7.96
N TYR A 626 -8.76 -8.27 -6.81
CA TYR A 626 -7.55 -8.52 -6.00
C TYR A 626 -7.42 -10.02 -5.66
N THR A 627 -8.47 -10.61 -5.07
CA THR A 627 -8.45 -12.00 -4.60
C THR A 627 -8.23 -12.97 -5.75
N ARG A 628 -8.96 -12.80 -6.86
CA ARG A 628 -8.83 -13.63 -8.08
C ARG A 628 -7.41 -13.57 -8.63
N THR A 629 -6.84 -12.37 -8.75
CA THR A 629 -5.49 -12.17 -9.28
C THR A 629 -4.46 -12.86 -8.38
N MET A 630 -4.56 -12.67 -7.06
CA MET A 630 -3.64 -13.27 -6.09
C MET A 630 -3.71 -14.81 -6.09
N LEU A 631 -4.91 -15.38 -6.12
CA LEU A 631 -5.09 -16.83 -6.16
C LEU A 631 -4.62 -17.43 -7.48
N SER A 632 -4.75 -16.71 -8.60
CA SER A 632 -4.23 -17.16 -9.89
C SER A 632 -2.70 -17.20 -9.91
N TYR A 633 -2.02 -16.31 -9.16
CA TYR A 633 -0.58 -16.45 -8.90
C TYR A 633 -0.23 -17.65 -8.05
N VAL A 634 -1.02 -17.96 -7.01
CA VAL A 634 -0.81 -19.13 -6.15
C VAL A 634 -0.82 -20.43 -6.97
N THR A 635 -1.69 -20.52 -7.98
CA THR A 635 -1.84 -21.70 -8.84
C THR A 635 -1.07 -21.61 -10.16
N HIS A 636 -0.25 -20.58 -10.36
CA HIS A 636 0.41 -20.33 -11.64
C HIS A 636 1.41 -21.45 -11.99
N PRO A 637 1.49 -21.92 -13.25
CA PRO A 637 2.38 -23.02 -13.67
C PRO A 637 3.89 -22.84 -13.39
N LEU A 638 4.36 -21.61 -13.13
CA LEU A 638 5.76 -21.34 -12.83
C LEU A 638 6.07 -21.52 -11.33
N VAL A 639 5.05 -21.52 -10.48
CA VAL A 639 5.19 -21.69 -9.03
C VAL A 639 5.46 -23.14 -8.71
N LYS A 640 6.60 -23.39 -8.06
CA LYS A 640 6.94 -24.68 -7.47
C LYS A 640 6.54 -24.78 -6.01
N SER A 641 6.65 -23.67 -5.28
CA SER A 641 6.25 -23.57 -3.88
C SER A 641 5.83 -22.13 -3.61
N CYS A 642 4.76 -21.95 -2.85
CA CYS A 642 4.22 -20.64 -2.53
C CYS A 642 4.01 -20.48 -1.03
N LEU A 643 4.44 -19.33 -0.50
CA LEU A 643 4.16 -18.91 0.86
C LEU A 643 3.40 -17.58 0.84
N LEU A 644 2.27 -17.54 1.51
CA LEU A 644 1.54 -16.30 1.78
C LEU A 644 2.12 -15.63 3.02
N LEU A 645 2.47 -14.36 2.88
CA LEU A 645 3.03 -13.54 3.95
C LEU A 645 2.04 -12.43 4.29
N GLU A 646 1.38 -12.57 5.43
CA GLU A 646 0.54 -11.49 5.97
C GLU A 646 1.36 -10.57 6.86
N HIS A 647 0.85 -9.35 7.04
CA HIS A 647 1.31 -8.46 8.08
C HIS A 647 0.63 -8.80 9.41
N GLY A 648 -0.70 -8.89 9.42
CA GLY A 648 -1.56 -9.31 10.54
C GLY A 648 -2.73 -8.36 10.86
N CYS A 649 -2.86 -7.23 10.16
CA CYS A 649 -3.91 -6.23 10.39
C CYS A 649 -4.72 -5.84 9.14
N GLU A 650 -4.35 -6.37 7.99
CA GLU A 650 -5.08 -6.22 6.72
C GLU A 650 -6.44 -6.93 6.74
N LYS A 651 -7.28 -6.58 5.76
CA LYS A 651 -8.57 -7.24 5.52
C LYS A 651 -8.37 -8.64 4.94
N THR A 652 -7.46 -8.79 3.97
CA THR A 652 -7.19 -10.03 3.22
C THR A 652 -6.12 -10.90 3.88
N HIS A 653 -6.16 -11.04 5.21
CA HIS A 653 -5.22 -11.86 5.99
C HIS A 653 -5.24 -13.35 5.59
N ASN A 654 -4.30 -14.15 6.07
CA ASN A 654 -4.13 -15.56 5.69
C ASN A 654 -5.41 -16.40 5.83
N ASP A 655 -6.20 -16.22 6.90
CA ASP A 655 -7.46 -16.96 7.05
C ASP A 655 -8.52 -16.60 6.00
N TYR A 656 -8.55 -15.34 5.53
CA TYR A 656 -9.42 -14.93 4.42
C TYR A 656 -9.01 -15.65 3.15
N MET A 657 -7.71 -15.64 2.84
CA MET A 657 -7.16 -16.32 1.66
C MET A 657 -7.40 -17.83 1.71
N LYS A 658 -7.26 -18.47 2.88
CA LYS A 658 -7.58 -19.91 3.06
C LYS A 658 -9.05 -20.20 2.81
N ASN A 659 -9.96 -19.37 3.33
CA ASN A 659 -11.40 -19.56 3.09
C ASN A 659 -11.73 -19.46 1.60
N LYS A 660 -11.18 -18.44 0.91
CA LYS A 660 -11.34 -18.28 -0.55
C LYS A 660 -10.74 -19.44 -1.34
N MET A 661 -9.59 -19.96 -0.93
CA MET A 661 -9.01 -21.17 -1.52
C MET A 661 -9.91 -22.39 -1.33
N THR A 662 -10.51 -22.58 -0.15
CA THR A 662 -11.47 -23.67 0.10
C THR A 662 -12.69 -23.55 -0.80
N GLU A 663 -13.27 -22.36 -0.94
CA GLU A 663 -14.41 -22.08 -1.83
C GLU A 663 -14.10 -22.45 -3.29
N LEU A 664 -12.87 -22.19 -3.74
CA LEU A 664 -12.41 -22.45 -5.11
C LEU A 664 -11.76 -23.83 -5.31
N GLY A 665 -11.73 -24.68 -4.29
CA GLY A 665 -11.13 -26.02 -4.37
C GLY A 665 -9.60 -26.03 -4.53
N ILE A 666 -8.91 -24.94 -4.17
CA ILE A 666 -7.45 -24.83 -4.22
C ILE A 666 -6.82 -25.60 -3.05
N ASN A 667 -5.87 -26.49 -3.35
CA ASN A 667 -5.19 -27.31 -2.34
C ASN A 667 -4.21 -26.48 -1.49
N GLN A 668 -4.48 -26.39 -0.19
CA GLN A 668 -3.69 -25.60 0.76
C GLN A 668 -2.50 -26.36 1.38
N HIS A 669 -2.44 -27.69 1.25
CA HIS A 669 -1.45 -28.52 1.95
C HIS A 669 0.00 -28.24 1.55
N GLN A 670 0.20 -27.68 0.35
CA GLN A 670 1.52 -27.35 -0.20
C GLN A 670 1.88 -25.87 0.00
N LEU A 671 1.01 -25.07 0.62
CA LEU A 671 1.21 -23.64 0.83
C LEU A 671 1.80 -23.34 2.21
N GLY A 672 2.62 -22.29 2.24
CA GLY A 672 3.18 -21.72 3.46
C GLY A 672 2.34 -20.54 3.93
N PHE A 673 2.30 -20.33 5.24
CA PHE A 673 1.63 -19.17 5.83
C PHE A 673 2.49 -18.60 6.95
N ALA A 674 2.79 -17.31 6.87
CA ALA A 674 3.56 -16.58 7.87
C ALA A 674 2.91 -15.21 8.14
N SER A 675 3.12 -14.67 9.34
CA SER A 675 2.54 -13.43 9.83
C SER A 675 3.60 -12.58 10.49
N ILE A 676 3.93 -11.41 9.93
CA ILE A 676 4.99 -10.54 10.47
C ILE A 676 4.66 -10.19 11.93
N GLN A 677 3.45 -9.72 12.19
CA GLN A 677 3.06 -9.30 13.51
C GLN A 677 2.67 -10.48 14.42
N GLY A 678 2.14 -11.57 13.85
CA GLY A 678 1.78 -12.79 14.59
C GLY A 678 3.00 -13.60 15.06
N ASP A 679 4.04 -13.67 14.24
CA ASP A 679 5.26 -14.45 14.51
C ASP A 679 6.34 -13.65 15.27
N GLY A 680 6.06 -12.38 15.59
CA GLY A 680 6.85 -11.57 16.50
C GLY A 680 7.96 -10.76 15.83
N GLY A 681 7.68 -10.18 14.66
CA GLY A 681 8.51 -9.18 14.00
C GLY A 681 9.28 -9.70 12.79
N ILE A 682 9.97 -8.78 12.11
CA ILE A 682 10.64 -9.02 10.82
C ILE A 682 11.70 -10.13 10.94
N ASP A 683 12.52 -10.10 11.98
CA ASP A 683 13.58 -11.09 12.21
C ASP A 683 13.02 -12.52 12.35
N LYS A 684 11.95 -12.68 13.14
CA LYS A 684 11.39 -14.01 13.46
C LYS A 684 10.64 -14.59 12.28
N VAL A 685 9.84 -13.76 11.59
CA VAL A 685 9.09 -14.21 10.41
C VAL A 685 10.05 -14.57 9.27
N THR A 686 11.14 -13.83 9.08
CA THR A 686 12.19 -14.15 8.09
C THR A 686 12.73 -15.57 8.32
N LYS A 687 13.16 -15.88 9.54
CA LYS A 687 13.67 -17.22 9.89
C LYS A 687 12.61 -18.32 9.73
N LYS A 688 11.36 -18.03 10.04
CA LYS A 688 10.24 -18.97 9.85
C LYS A 688 10.01 -19.28 8.37
N VAL A 689 10.07 -18.26 7.51
CA VAL A 689 9.91 -18.42 6.06
C VAL A 689 11.08 -19.21 5.46
N GLU A 690 12.32 -18.89 5.86
CA GLU A 690 13.52 -19.65 5.46
C GLU A 690 13.37 -21.14 5.81
N ALA A 691 13.08 -21.44 7.09
CA ALA A 691 12.90 -22.81 7.56
C ALA A 691 11.74 -23.55 6.87
N TRP A 692 10.68 -22.83 6.49
CA TRP A 692 9.57 -23.42 5.76
C TRP A 692 9.98 -23.84 4.34
N PHE A 693 10.66 -22.96 3.59
CA PHE A 693 11.13 -23.29 2.24
C PHE A 693 12.14 -24.42 2.26
N ASP A 694 13.11 -24.41 3.17
CA ASP A 694 14.08 -25.51 3.31
C ASP A 694 13.38 -26.86 3.48
N LYS A 695 12.43 -26.95 4.41
CA LYS A 695 11.66 -28.17 4.67
C LYS A 695 10.78 -28.60 3.50
N GLN A 696 10.22 -27.67 2.74
CA GLN A 696 9.45 -28.00 1.54
C GLN A 696 10.35 -28.54 0.42
N LEU A 697 11.55 -27.98 0.29
CA LEU A 697 12.51 -28.40 -0.73
C LEU A 697 13.10 -29.78 -0.43
N GLU A 698 13.36 -30.10 0.84
CA GLU A 698 13.75 -31.45 1.28
C GLU A 698 12.72 -32.53 0.91
N ARG A 699 11.43 -32.19 0.94
CA ARG A 699 10.33 -33.11 0.59
C ARG A 699 10.07 -33.20 -0.91
N SER A 700 10.54 -32.20 -1.65
CA SER A 700 10.28 -32.06 -3.09
C SER A 700 11.21 -32.94 -3.89
N LYS A 701 10.67 -33.73 -4.82
CA LYS A 701 11.46 -34.49 -5.78
C LYS A 701 12.17 -33.53 -6.77
N PRO A 702 13.31 -33.93 -7.35
CA PRO A 702 13.93 -33.17 -8.43
C PRO A 702 12.94 -32.96 -9.57
N SER A 703 12.91 -31.75 -10.14
CA SER A 703 12.03 -31.42 -11.26
C SER A 703 12.33 -32.30 -12.47
N LYS A 704 11.29 -32.88 -13.06
CA LYS A 704 11.41 -33.63 -14.32
C LYS A 704 11.17 -32.68 -15.48
N LYS A 705 12.17 -32.56 -16.36
CA LYS A 705 12.03 -31.86 -17.64
C LYS A 705 11.40 -32.78 -18.67
N THR A 706 10.44 -32.25 -19.43
CA THR A 706 9.85 -32.94 -20.58
C THR A 706 9.98 -32.08 -21.83
N ALA A 707 10.33 -32.72 -22.94
CA ALA A 707 10.27 -32.09 -24.25
C ALA A 707 8.80 -31.95 -24.67
N ILE A 708 8.40 -30.73 -25.01
CA ILE A 708 7.04 -30.38 -25.45
C ILE A 708 7.13 -29.44 -26.66
N GLY A 709 6.13 -29.50 -27.54
CA GLY A 709 6.02 -28.64 -28.72
C GLY A 709 5.29 -27.32 -28.43
N LEU A 710 4.63 -26.77 -29.45
CA LEU A 710 3.86 -25.53 -29.36
C LEU A 710 2.64 -25.65 -28.44
N GLU A 711 2.13 -26.87 -28.24
CA GLU A 711 1.06 -27.18 -27.29
C GLU A 711 1.41 -26.82 -25.83
N GLY A 712 2.71 -26.72 -25.52
CA GLY A 712 3.21 -26.33 -24.20
C GLY A 712 3.51 -24.86 -24.03
N LEU A 713 3.35 -24.06 -25.10
CA LEU A 713 3.71 -22.65 -25.14
C LEU A 713 2.51 -21.77 -24.76
N ASN A 714 2.64 -21.10 -23.62
CA ASN A 714 1.62 -20.22 -23.06
C ASN A 714 2.15 -18.79 -22.99
N ILE A 715 1.69 -17.92 -23.89
CA ILE A 715 2.23 -16.56 -24.04
C ILE A 715 1.20 -15.46 -23.80
N GLY A 716 1.68 -14.35 -23.24
CA GLY A 716 1.01 -13.05 -23.34
C GLY A 716 1.58 -12.26 -24.51
N LEU A 717 0.75 -11.61 -25.32
CA LEU A 717 1.19 -10.81 -26.47
C LEU A 717 0.71 -9.36 -26.32
N LEU A 718 1.64 -8.41 -26.37
CA LEU A 718 1.36 -6.98 -26.27
C LEU A 718 2.15 -6.19 -27.32
N ILE A 719 1.74 -4.95 -27.53
CA ILE A 719 2.42 -4.01 -28.43
C ILE A 719 2.43 -2.62 -27.82
N ASP A 720 3.44 -1.85 -28.18
CA ASP A 720 3.61 -0.45 -27.81
C ASP A 720 4.18 0.32 -29.01
N GLY A 721 3.56 1.45 -29.33
CA GLY A 721 3.87 2.22 -30.52
C GLY A 721 3.27 1.67 -31.83
N PRO A 722 3.60 2.32 -32.97
CA PRO A 722 3.00 2.00 -34.26
C PRO A 722 3.45 0.64 -34.81
N MET A 723 2.56 -0.04 -35.54
CA MET A 723 2.85 -1.32 -36.18
C MET A 723 2.70 -1.25 -37.70
N THR A 724 3.50 -2.04 -38.42
CA THR A 724 3.29 -2.28 -39.86
C THR A 724 2.32 -3.44 -40.08
N ASN A 725 1.54 -3.41 -41.18
CA ASN A 725 0.64 -4.52 -41.54
C ASN A 725 1.36 -5.87 -41.61
N LYS A 726 2.61 -5.90 -42.10
CA LYS A 726 3.41 -7.12 -42.17
C LYS A 726 3.72 -7.68 -40.78
N ALA A 727 4.06 -6.83 -39.81
CA ALA A 727 4.27 -7.26 -38.44
C ALA A 727 2.96 -7.79 -37.82
N ALA A 728 1.83 -7.13 -38.09
CA ALA A 728 0.51 -7.58 -37.64
C ALA A 728 0.15 -8.97 -38.18
N GLU A 729 0.40 -9.20 -39.47
CA GLU A 729 0.21 -10.51 -40.13
C GLU A 729 1.10 -11.60 -39.53
N GLN A 730 2.38 -11.30 -39.24
CA GLN A 730 3.29 -12.28 -38.63
C GLN A 730 2.89 -12.62 -37.20
N LEU A 731 2.48 -11.63 -36.39
CA LEU A 731 1.98 -11.88 -35.04
C LEU A 731 0.67 -12.67 -35.05
N SER A 732 -0.22 -12.40 -36.01
CA SER A 732 -1.46 -13.18 -36.22
C SER A 732 -1.14 -14.65 -36.57
N THR A 733 -0.15 -14.85 -37.44
CA THR A 733 0.33 -16.18 -37.83
C THR A 733 0.95 -16.92 -36.63
N LEU A 734 1.76 -16.24 -35.81
CA LEU A 734 2.31 -16.80 -34.58
C LEU A 734 1.20 -17.25 -33.62
N THR A 735 0.18 -16.42 -33.39
CA THR A 735 -0.99 -16.77 -32.57
C THR A 735 -1.69 -18.02 -33.11
N LYS A 736 -1.96 -18.07 -34.42
CA LYS A 736 -2.59 -19.25 -35.07
C LYS A 736 -1.75 -20.51 -34.89
N LEU A 737 -0.42 -20.44 -35.05
CA LEU A 737 0.48 -21.58 -34.88
C LEU A 737 0.41 -22.19 -33.48
N ILE A 738 0.44 -21.34 -32.45
CA ILE A 738 0.40 -21.75 -31.05
C ILE A 738 -0.97 -22.37 -30.72
N VAL A 739 -2.05 -21.64 -31.01
CA VAL A 739 -3.40 -22.03 -30.61
C VAL A 739 -3.86 -23.30 -31.33
N LYS A 740 -3.52 -23.48 -32.62
CA LYS A 740 -3.89 -24.71 -33.36
C LYS A 740 -3.21 -25.97 -32.87
N GLN A 741 -2.06 -25.85 -32.22
CA GLN A 741 -1.38 -26.97 -31.57
C GLN A 741 -1.86 -27.19 -30.13
N GLY A 742 -2.74 -26.33 -29.60
CA GLY A 742 -3.27 -26.43 -28.23
C GLY A 742 -2.53 -25.60 -27.19
N GLY A 743 -1.65 -24.68 -27.62
CA GLY A 743 -1.03 -23.69 -26.74
C GLY A 743 -1.97 -22.52 -26.40
N LEU A 744 -1.50 -21.60 -25.58
CA LEU A 744 -2.25 -20.44 -25.09
C LEU A 744 -1.65 -19.14 -25.60
N THR A 745 -2.51 -18.24 -26.11
CA THR A 745 -2.17 -16.84 -26.35
C THR A 745 -3.20 -15.95 -25.68
N VAL A 746 -2.76 -15.05 -24.80
CA VAL A 746 -3.61 -14.04 -24.15
C VAL A 746 -3.20 -12.64 -24.57
N VAL A 747 -4.16 -11.80 -24.96
CA VAL A 747 -3.97 -10.40 -25.33
C VAL A 747 -4.81 -9.51 -24.40
N PRO A 748 -4.27 -8.42 -23.83
CA PRO A 748 -5.08 -7.46 -23.07
C PRO A 748 -6.08 -6.72 -23.96
N GLU A 749 -7.28 -6.46 -23.45
CA GLU A 749 -8.36 -5.74 -24.15
C GLU A 749 -7.92 -4.34 -24.62
N ASN A 750 -7.17 -3.60 -23.79
CA ASN A 750 -6.62 -2.29 -24.15
C ASN A 750 -5.39 -2.35 -25.07
N SER A 751 -4.97 -3.52 -25.54
CA SER A 751 -3.81 -3.63 -26.42
C SER A 751 -4.12 -2.99 -27.78
N PRO A 752 -3.26 -2.09 -28.31
CA PRO A 752 -3.47 -1.55 -29.64
C PRO A 752 -3.45 -2.64 -30.74
N LEU A 753 -2.94 -3.84 -30.44
CA LEU A 753 -2.97 -5.00 -31.33
C LEU A 753 -4.40 -5.39 -31.74
N LEU A 754 -5.37 -5.18 -30.86
CA LEU A 754 -6.78 -5.45 -31.12
C LEU A 754 -7.46 -4.34 -31.94
N LEU A 755 -6.74 -3.28 -32.30
CA LEU A 755 -7.18 -2.25 -33.24
C LEU A 755 -6.59 -2.45 -34.65
N GLU A 756 -5.57 -3.30 -34.79
CA GLU A 756 -4.88 -3.56 -36.05
C GLU A 756 -5.68 -4.52 -36.93
N GLU A 757 -6.29 -4.00 -38.00
CA GLU A 757 -7.07 -4.80 -38.96
C GLU A 757 -6.25 -5.95 -39.56
N GLY A 758 -4.96 -5.72 -39.81
CA GLY A 758 -4.03 -6.75 -40.31
C GLY A 758 -3.89 -7.92 -39.35
N TYR A 759 -3.98 -7.71 -38.04
CA TYR A 759 -3.95 -8.79 -37.06
C TYR A 759 -5.28 -9.51 -36.98
N LEU A 760 -6.38 -8.76 -36.80
CA LEU A 760 -7.74 -9.30 -36.59
C LEU A 760 -8.27 -10.06 -37.81
N ASN A 761 -8.17 -9.47 -39.01
CA ASN A 761 -8.68 -10.09 -40.24
C ASN A 761 -7.96 -11.41 -40.56
N HIS A 762 -6.69 -11.52 -40.15
CA HIS A 762 -5.92 -12.74 -40.31
C HIS A 762 -6.08 -13.72 -39.16
N LEU A 763 -6.65 -13.33 -38.00
CA LEU A 763 -6.76 -14.19 -36.83
C LEU A 763 -8.16 -14.75 -36.61
N LEU A 764 -9.17 -13.88 -36.63
CA LEU A 764 -10.51 -14.21 -36.12
C LEU A 764 -11.44 -14.72 -37.21
N SER A 765 -12.34 -15.64 -36.84
CA SER A 765 -13.44 -16.06 -37.72
C SER A 765 -14.60 -15.05 -37.73
N ASP A 766 -14.84 -14.39 -36.60
CA ASP A 766 -15.81 -13.30 -36.40
C ASP A 766 -15.05 -12.06 -35.94
N LYS A 767 -15.39 -10.88 -36.45
CA LYS A 767 -14.69 -9.63 -36.13
C LYS A 767 -15.10 -9.01 -34.78
N THR A 768 -15.94 -9.68 -34.01
CA THR A 768 -16.31 -9.21 -32.68
C THR A 768 -15.15 -9.43 -31.70
N VAL A 769 -14.67 -8.34 -31.11
CA VAL A 769 -13.61 -8.33 -30.10
C VAL A 769 -14.26 -8.04 -28.76
N SER A 770 -14.30 -9.03 -27.88
CA SER A 770 -14.76 -8.87 -26.49
C SER A 770 -13.88 -9.69 -25.55
N PRO A 771 -13.72 -9.27 -24.28
CA PRO A 771 -13.02 -10.05 -23.29
C PRO A 771 -13.62 -11.44 -23.11
N SER A 772 -12.77 -12.46 -23.17
CA SER A 772 -13.09 -13.84 -22.80
C SER A 772 -12.71 -14.16 -21.36
N LEU A 773 -11.80 -13.37 -20.76
CA LEU A 773 -11.31 -13.54 -19.40
C LEU A 773 -11.51 -12.24 -18.63
N SER A 774 -11.89 -12.36 -17.36
CA SER A 774 -11.83 -11.25 -16.41
C SER A 774 -10.37 -10.89 -16.16
N TYR A 775 -10.10 -9.67 -15.69
CA TYR A 775 -8.73 -9.28 -15.30
C TYR A 775 -8.15 -10.28 -14.29
N GLY A 776 -6.95 -10.79 -14.58
CA GLY A 776 -6.22 -11.70 -13.71
C GLY A 776 -6.87 -13.07 -13.48
N GLU A 777 -7.85 -13.45 -14.31
CA GLU A 777 -8.48 -14.77 -14.27
C GLU A 777 -7.57 -15.84 -14.86
N HIS A 778 -7.32 -16.91 -14.10
CA HIS A 778 -6.56 -18.06 -14.57
C HIS A 778 -7.27 -18.77 -15.74
N VAL A 779 -6.52 -19.06 -16.81
CA VAL A 779 -7.04 -19.76 -17.99
C VAL A 779 -7.28 -21.24 -17.66
N ASN A 780 -8.52 -21.69 -17.82
CA ASN A 780 -8.89 -23.09 -17.63
C ASN A 780 -8.76 -23.95 -18.91
N LYS A 781 -8.80 -23.32 -20.07
CA LYS A 781 -8.77 -23.99 -21.38
C LYS A 781 -7.87 -23.20 -22.32
N ASN A 782 -6.81 -23.85 -22.81
CA ASN A 782 -5.90 -23.21 -23.75
C ASN A 782 -6.62 -22.78 -25.04
N GLY A 783 -6.19 -21.65 -25.59
CA GLY A 783 -6.71 -21.08 -26.82
C GLY A 783 -6.27 -19.63 -27.01
N PHE A 784 -6.99 -18.89 -27.86
CA PHE A 784 -6.83 -17.44 -27.95
C PHE A 784 -7.80 -16.78 -26.98
N HIS A 785 -7.28 -15.94 -26.08
CA HIS A 785 -8.09 -15.20 -25.11
C HIS A 785 -7.80 -13.71 -25.15
N ILE A 786 -8.84 -12.94 -24.88
CA ILE A 786 -8.75 -11.51 -24.57
C ILE A 786 -9.02 -11.35 -23.08
N MET A 787 -8.10 -10.71 -22.37
CA MET A 787 -8.24 -10.39 -20.95
C MET A 787 -8.77 -8.96 -20.79
N GLU A 788 -9.83 -8.82 -20.00
CA GLU A 788 -10.38 -7.52 -19.62
C GLU A 788 -9.32 -6.62 -18.95
N THR A 789 -9.37 -5.31 -19.23
CA THR A 789 -8.43 -4.33 -18.67
C THR A 789 -9.15 -3.15 -18.01
N PRO A 790 -9.35 -3.17 -16.68
CA PRO A 790 -9.96 -2.06 -15.93
C PRO A 790 -9.02 -0.85 -15.72
N THR A 791 -7.93 -0.81 -16.47
CA THR A 791 -6.83 0.13 -16.29
C THR A 791 -6.12 0.36 -17.61
N THR A 792 -5.55 1.55 -17.78
CA THR A 792 -4.63 1.89 -18.87
C THR A 792 -3.18 1.84 -18.41
N HIS A 793 -2.92 1.56 -17.13
CA HIS A 793 -1.58 1.52 -16.58
C HIS A 793 -0.84 0.24 -16.97
N TRP A 794 0.26 0.37 -17.71
CA TRP A 794 1.03 -0.75 -18.24
C TRP A 794 1.41 -1.83 -17.21
N VAL A 795 1.96 -1.43 -16.06
CA VAL A 795 2.40 -2.41 -15.04
C VAL A 795 1.19 -3.16 -14.47
N GLU A 796 0.03 -2.49 -14.36
CA GLU A 796 -1.19 -3.16 -13.92
C GLU A 796 -1.67 -4.13 -15.01
N THR A 797 -1.71 -3.70 -16.27
CA THR A 797 -2.08 -4.57 -17.40
C THR A 797 -1.22 -5.85 -17.47
N ILE A 798 0.12 -5.74 -17.39
CA ILE A 798 0.98 -6.92 -17.44
C ILE A 798 0.88 -7.77 -16.16
N THR A 799 0.52 -7.17 -15.02
CA THR A 799 0.30 -7.91 -13.77
C THR A 799 -0.94 -8.80 -13.87
N GLY A 800 -2.05 -8.29 -14.41
CA GLY A 800 -3.23 -9.10 -14.70
C GLY A 800 -2.92 -10.18 -15.74
N LEU A 801 -2.21 -9.80 -16.81
CA LEU A 801 -1.87 -10.71 -17.89
C LEU A 801 -1.03 -11.89 -17.38
N ALA A 802 0.00 -11.64 -16.58
CA ALA A 802 0.80 -12.70 -15.93
C ALA A 802 -0.08 -13.64 -15.09
N ALA A 803 -1.03 -13.11 -14.32
CA ALA A 803 -1.89 -13.92 -13.47
C ALA A 803 -2.76 -14.92 -14.26
N THR A 804 -3.05 -14.66 -15.54
CA THR A 804 -3.84 -15.58 -16.38
C THR A 804 -3.19 -16.95 -16.60
N GLY A 805 -1.91 -17.13 -16.24
CA GLY A 805 -1.18 -18.39 -16.40
C GLY A 805 -0.20 -18.39 -17.57
N VAL A 806 -0.01 -17.24 -18.25
CA VAL A 806 1.02 -17.07 -19.27
C VAL A 806 2.41 -17.24 -18.66
N GLU A 807 3.28 -17.97 -19.34
CA GLU A 807 4.62 -18.31 -18.82
C GLU A 807 5.73 -17.47 -19.46
N LEU A 808 5.39 -16.71 -20.50
CA LEU A 808 6.28 -15.79 -21.21
C LEU A 808 5.45 -14.66 -21.82
N MET A 809 5.92 -13.42 -21.73
CA MET A 809 5.33 -12.29 -22.45
C MET A 809 6.18 -11.92 -23.66
N ILE A 810 5.53 -11.53 -24.74
CA ILE A 810 6.15 -11.03 -25.96
C ILE A 810 5.60 -9.63 -26.22
N VAL A 811 6.50 -8.66 -26.37
CA VAL A 811 6.15 -7.26 -26.60
C VAL A 811 6.85 -6.75 -27.85
N LEU A 812 6.08 -6.33 -28.85
CA LEU A 812 6.60 -5.51 -29.94
C LEU A 812 6.59 -4.05 -29.49
N THR A 813 7.75 -3.47 -29.22
CA THR A 813 7.91 -2.06 -28.87
C THR A 813 8.59 -1.30 -30.00
N ASN A 814 7.85 -0.36 -30.59
CA ASN A 814 8.33 0.56 -31.62
C ASN A 814 8.34 2.01 -31.13
N ASP A 815 8.13 2.25 -29.83
CA ASP A 815 8.20 3.58 -29.21
C ASP A 815 9.34 3.66 -28.17
N ARG A 816 9.29 2.84 -27.11
CA ARG A 816 10.37 2.75 -26.11
C ARG A 816 10.43 1.39 -25.40
N PRO A 817 11.60 0.97 -24.89
CA PRO A 817 11.66 -0.16 -23.98
C PRO A 817 10.81 0.08 -22.72
N LEU A 818 10.12 -0.96 -22.25
CA LEU A 818 9.13 -0.87 -21.19
C LEU A 818 9.56 -1.60 -19.92
N GLN A 819 9.00 -1.22 -18.77
CA GLN A 819 9.17 -1.98 -17.53
C GLN A 819 8.65 -3.42 -17.71
N THR A 820 9.38 -4.39 -17.17
CA THR A 820 9.01 -5.81 -17.25
C THR A 820 8.45 -6.34 -15.93
N HIS A 821 7.99 -7.58 -15.93
CA HIS A 821 7.35 -8.23 -14.80
C HIS A 821 8.38 -9.03 -13.97
N PRO A 822 8.34 -9.01 -12.63
CA PRO A 822 9.34 -9.68 -11.77
C PRO A 822 9.21 -11.22 -11.77
N PHE A 823 8.04 -11.73 -12.11
CA PHE A 823 7.73 -13.17 -12.07
C PHE A 823 7.75 -13.82 -13.45
N VAL A 824 6.82 -13.47 -14.36
CA VAL A 824 6.84 -13.92 -15.77
C VAL A 824 7.91 -13.18 -16.59
N PRO A 825 8.81 -13.89 -17.30
CA PRO A 825 9.78 -13.25 -18.21
C PRO A 825 9.07 -12.57 -19.39
N MET A 826 9.63 -11.47 -19.87
CA MET A 826 9.11 -10.71 -21.02
C MET A 826 10.22 -10.48 -22.04
N LEU A 827 9.96 -10.84 -23.30
CA LEU A 827 10.81 -10.53 -24.43
C LEU A 827 10.34 -9.25 -25.10
N GLN A 828 11.23 -8.29 -25.26
CA GLN A 828 10.95 -7.05 -25.98
C GLN A 828 11.65 -7.07 -27.33
N MET A 829 10.89 -6.79 -28.39
CA MET A 829 11.38 -6.79 -29.76
C MET A 829 10.95 -5.53 -30.48
N THR A 830 11.68 -5.16 -31.52
CA THR A 830 11.32 -4.01 -32.36
C THR A 830 11.42 -4.36 -33.84
N THR A 831 10.62 -3.70 -34.66
CA THR A 831 10.80 -3.64 -36.12
C THR A 831 11.39 -2.30 -36.57
N SER A 832 11.56 -1.36 -35.64
CA SER A 832 12.05 -0.01 -35.92
C SER A 832 13.57 0.05 -35.80
N GLU A 833 14.23 0.40 -36.90
CA GLU A 833 15.68 0.60 -36.94
C GLU A 833 16.11 1.71 -35.98
N THR A 834 15.40 2.84 -35.98
CA THR A 834 15.64 3.97 -35.07
C THR A 834 15.59 3.56 -33.60
N ILE A 835 14.62 2.73 -33.22
CA ILE A 835 14.49 2.25 -31.83
C ILE A 835 15.61 1.26 -31.52
N ASN A 836 15.96 0.36 -32.44
CA ASN A 836 17.08 -0.55 -32.24
C ASN A 836 18.44 0.17 -32.12
N GLU A 837 18.68 1.22 -32.91
CA GLU A 837 19.91 2.02 -32.83
C GLU A 837 20.04 2.72 -31.47
N LYS A 838 18.92 3.22 -30.93
CA LYS A 838 18.89 3.97 -29.67
C LYS A 838 18.84 3.08 -28.42
N ASN A 839 18.20 1.91 -28.53
CA ASN A 839 17.82 1.08 -27.39
C ASN A 839 18.19 -0.41 -27.55
N GLY A 840 19.07 -0.75 -28.48
CA GLY A 840 19.41 -2.13 -28.83
C GLY A 840 19.99 -2.95 -27.66
N ASN A 841 20.56 -2.31 -26.64
CA ASN A 841 21.05 -3.02 -25.44
C ASN A 841 19.94 -3.36 -24.43
N ASP A 842 18.72 -2.84 -24.63
CA ASP A 842 17.55 -3.17 -23.84
C ASP A 842 16.58 -4.13 -24.55
N LEU A 843 16.68 -4.25 -25.87
CA LEU A 843 15.81 -5.10 -26.70
C LEU A 843 16.38 -6.51 -26.89
N ASP A 844 15.52 -7.52 -26.83
CA ASP A 844 15.90 -8.93 -26.94
C ASP A 844 16.00 -9.42 -28.40
N LEU A 845 15.26 -8.77 -29.31
CA LEU A 845 15.24 -9.09 -30.74
C LEU A 845 15.02 -7.84 -31.60
N PHE A 846 15.75 -7.74 -32.70
CA PHE A 846 15.47 -6.81 -33.79
C PHE A 846 14.94 -7.59 -35.00
N LEU A 847 13.68 -7.37 -35.34
CA LEU A 847 12.98 -8.01 -36.44
C LEU A 847 13.19 -7.18 -37.72
N THR A 848 14.26 -7.52 -38.45
CA THR A 848 14.63 -6.85 -39.71
C THR A 848 14.68 -7.85 -40.88
N GLY A 849 14.76 -7.35 -42.11
CA GLY A 849 14.81 -8.20 -43.30
C GLY A 849 13.46 -8.82 -43.67
N ASP A 850 13.49 -10.07 -44.14
CA ASP A 850 12.30 -10.79 -44.63
C ASP A 850 11.37 -11.21 -43.47
N PRO A 851 10.12 -10.71 -43.42
CA PRO A 851 9.16 -11.04 -42.37
C PRO A 851 8.85 -12.53 -42.23
N THR A 852 9.03 -13.33 -43.29
CA THR A 852 8.80 -14.78 -43.22
C THR A 852 9.74 -15.49 -42.23
N THR A 853 10.87 -14.86 -41.88
CA THR A 853 11.87 -15.39 -40.94
C THR A 853 11.61 -15.00 -39.49
N TRP A 854 10.75 -14.00 -39.24
CA TRP A 854 10.57 -13.41 -37.92
C TRP A 854 9.99 -14.39 -36.90
N ILE A 855 9.00 -15.18 -37.29
CA ILE A 855 8.38 -16.19 -36.42
C ILE A 855 9.42 -17.19 -35.90
N ALA A 856 10.34 -17.63 -36.77
CA ALA A 856 11.40 -18.55 -36.38
C ALA A 856 12.35 -17.91 -35.35
N ALA A 857 12.73 -16.64 -35.57
CA ALA A 857 13.56 -15.88 -34.63
C ALA A 857 12.88 -15.72 -33.26
N ILE A 858 11.59 -15.35 -33.26
CA ILE A 858 10.78 -15.20 -32.04
C ILE A 858 10.73 -16.53 -31.29
N LEU A 859 10.30 -17.62 -31.95
CA LEU A 859 10.18 -18.94 -31.32
C LEU A 859 11.52 -19.44 -30.76
N ASN A 860 12.62 -19.27 -31.48
CA ASN A 860 13.95 -19.63 -30.99
C ASN A 860 14.32 -18.87 -29.71
N ARG A 861 14.02 -17.57 -29.64
CA ARG A 861 14.26 -16.78 -28.41
C ARG A 861 13.32 -17.19 -27.27
N CYS A 862 12.06 -17.51 -27.56
CA CYS A 862 11.13 -18.06 -26.58
C CYS A 862 11.68 -19.36 -25.98
N LYS A 863 12.15 -20.28 -26.83
CA LYS A 863 12.80 -21.53 -26.40
C LYS A 863 14.02 -21.26 -25.52
N ASP A 864 14.93 -20.40 -25.95
CA ASP A 864 16.12 -20.08 -25.15
C ASP A 864 15.76 -19.51 -23.78
N THR A 865 14.69 -18.71 -23.70
CA THR A 865 14.21 -18.11 -22.45
C THR A 865 13.55 -19.14 -21.53
N LEU A 866 12.64 -19.96 -22.07
CA LEU A 866 11.92 -21.00 -21.32
C LEU A 866 12.84 -22.14 -20.86
N GLU A 867 13.91 -22.42 -21.61
CA GLU A 867 14.95 -23.37 -21.21
C GLU A 867 16.04 -22.75 -20.31
N TYR A 868 15.89 -21.46 -19.95
CA TYR A 868 16.82 -20.68 -19.13
C TYR A 868 18.24 -20.57 -19.70
N ARG A 869 18.37 -20.69 -21.03
CA ARG A 869 19.61 -20.42 -21.79
C ARG A 869 19.77 -18.93 -22.12
N TYR A 870 18.71 -18.15 -21.94
CA TYR A 870 18.69 -16.70 -22.12
C TYR A 870 17.88 -16.02 -21.01
N THR A 871 18.30 -14.83 -20.58
CA THR A 871 17.55 -13.97 -19.65
C THR A 871 17.25 -12.66 -20.36
N PRO A 872 15.97 -12.22 -20.43
CA PRO A 872 15.62 -10.97 -21.07
C PRO A 872 16.41 -9.78 -20.52
N LYS A 873 16.84 -8.87 -21.41
CA LYS A 873 17.84 -7.84 -21.05
C LYS A 873 17.34 -6.90 -19.95
N LEU A 874 16.14 -6.35 -20.09
CA LEU A 874 15.57 -5.43 -19.09
C LEU A 874 15.22 -6.11 -17.77
N PHE A 875 14.83 -7.40 -17.80
CA PHE A 875 14.68 -8.19 -16.58
C PHE A 875 16.02 -8.31 -15.85
N LYS A 876 17.10 -8.65 -16.58
CA LYS A 876 18.46 -8.75 -16.05
C LYS A 876 18.97 -7.40 -15.49
N HIS A 877 18.59 -6.29 -16.12
CA HIS A 877 18.93 -4.95 -15.65
C HIS A 877 18.09 -4.49 -14.44
N GLY A 878 17.06 -5.26 -14.06
CA GLY A 878 16.17 -4.96 -12.95
C GLY A 878 15.18 -3.82 -13.23
N ASN A 879 14.87 -3.55 -14.51
CA ASN A 879 13.80 -2.64 -14.90
C ASN A 879 12.43 -3.34 -14.74
N ILE A 880 12.15 -3.81 -13.52
CA ILE A 880 11.00 -4.63 -13.18
C ILE A 880 10.04 -3.87 -12.25
N ASP A 881 8.75 -4.09 -12.40
CA ASP A 881 7.76 -3.60 -11.43
C ASP A 881 6.52 -4.50 -11.37
N PHE A 882 5.77 -4.39 -10.28
CA PHE A 882 4.55 -5.15 -10.04
C PHE A 882 3.50 -4.27 -9.40
N GLN A 883 2.28 -4.30 -9.94
CA GLN A 883 1.22 -3.46 -9.44
C GLN A 883 -0.16 -4.05 -9.69
N LEU A 884 -0.98 -4.11 -8.66
CA LEU A 884 -2.35 -4.56 -8.78
C LEU A 884 -3.27 -3.37 -9.11
N THR A 885 -4.19 -3.60 -10.05
CA THR A 885 -5.27 -2.68 -10.34
C THR A 885 -6.33 -2.70 -9.25
N ARG A 886 -7.10 -1.62 -9.15
CA ARG A 886 -8.25 -1.49 -8.24
C ARG A 886 -9.59 -1.77 -8.91
N GLY A 887 -9.57 -2.31 -10.12
CA GLY A 887 -10.79 -2.57 -10.89
C GLY A 887 -11.38 -1.28 -11.43
N PHE A 888 -12.57 -1.39 -12.03
CA PHE A 888 -13.22 -0.27 -12.73
C PHE A 888 -13.60 0.90 -11.82
N LEU A 889 -13.82 0.61 -10.54
CA LEU A 889 -14.20 1.61 -9.55
C LEU A 889 -12.99 2.25 -8.84
N GLY A 890 -11.75 1.81 -9.07
CA GLY A 890 -10.54 2.62 -8.87
C GLY A 890 -10.26 3.28 -7.49
N VAL A 891 -10.96 2.93 -6.40
CA VAL A 891 -10.94 3.69 -5.13
C VAL A 891 -9.97 3.12 -4.08
N SER A 892 -9.33 4.01 -3.29
CA SER A 892 -8.58 3.67 -2.07
C SER A 892 -9.19 4.34 -0.85
N LEU A 893 -9.61 3.55 0.15
CA LEU A 893 -10.09 4.05 1.43
C LEU A 893 -9.15 3.61 2.56
#